data_AF-U1GGK2-F1
#
_entry.id   AF-U1GGK2-F1
#
_cell.length_a   1.000
_cell.length_b   1.000
_cell.length_c   1.000
_cell.angle_alpha   90.00
_cell.angle_beta   90.00
_cell.angle_gamma   90.00
#
_symmetry.space_group_name_H-M   'P 1'
#
loop_
_entity.id
_entity.type
_entity.pdbx_description
1 polymer ?
#
loop_
_entity_poly.entity_id
_entity_poly.type
_entity_poly.pdbx_seq_one_letter_code
_entity_poly.pdbx_strand_id
1 'polypeptide(L)'
;MTRKLTAAMLVLMWVVSALLAWQVMAATTQSDPLTATVHVNVGKWQDTNPTQLYAELDDFAQAHHMTIARVAEDSSRGLRGGRDIFISAHDPAAPTLEASRYGFARSLPTQVKPLQEAGIRGINGVWVLFGSDDPSAAVQFFGDHGVQTQVTPLDDSPLLRPITSGGTAVQDAALLVVVAASIAVTVLHSRQYAIQRLHGWSNISTAWSQLQPALVTWALSGVVVLAATCISLAAAGSGGITQFALQSLVFCAIFFATGIVIHLVTLALISRTEILGALKGELPAGWIVGASYLVRVLAVVTALSLGSQLVLLGMETRHLRETQEPLESLGNASVITFGNTFDQPDMEAAMRVDGQWMKRLDQRGQLMIAHRDDQILPTHPVVIVNSTYLRHYPLPGNVTTNHDVTVAIPADNWDERSEVSHMITSNLLDAEGGGLLATRSKTRVTRIPVDHDVFTFMPAQHDADSESSTDVTSAFVHDAIVVVVPNGSLASYSSLEKEEALVTDPDTAQRDLTENPQVAKHVQSIVPVLTHARGELNAKNTELATLAMANIIIWAVVIMAGIAATTTHVTRHRMRTFIRTMNGWRATTTHRDLIIIEAALLVAIMCWLPTSALIHARQQAQEFAMAGMATADMPAPHLAALDFAPVLILALVTTGGFIVTLTIAHRTVIRNAHRGL
;
A
#
# COMPACT_ATOMS: atom_id res chain seq x y z
N MET A 1 -17.79 -18.04 31.05
CA MET A 1 -17.52 -16.81 30.29
C MET A 1 -16.02 -16.71 30.01
N THR A 2 -15.16 -16.69 31.03
CA THR A 2 -13.69 -16.68 30.90
C THR A 2 -13.13 -17.73 29.93
N ARG A 3 -13.48 -19.01 30.12
CA ARG A 3 -13.02 -20.14 29.28
C ARG A 3 -13.44 -20.04 27.80
N LYS A 4 -14.60 -19.44 27.53
CA LYS A 4 -15.08 -19.20 26.15
C LYS A 4 -14.33 -18.03 25.50
N LEU A 5 -14.04 -16.99 26.29
CA LEU A 5 -13.31 -15.81 25.83
C LEU A 5 -11.84 -16.14 25.52
N THR A 6 -11.19 -16.94 26.37
CA THR A 6 -9.83 -17.43 26.10
C THR A 6 -9.76 -18.31 24.86
N ALA A 7 -10.73 -19.21 24.68
CA ALA A 7 -10.81 -20.01 23.46
C ALA A 7 -10.95 -19.12 22.22
N ALA A 8 -11.86 -18.14 22.25
CA ALA A 8 -12.05 -17.19 21.15
C ALA A 8 -10.76 -16.40 20.84
N MET A 9 -9.99 -16.00 21.87
CA MET A 9 -8.70 -15.32 21.69
C MET A 9 -7.65 -16.20 21.02
N LEU A 10 -7.56 -17.48 21.39
CA LEU A 10 -6.65 -18.42 20.75
C LEU A 10 -7.04 -18.73 19.31
N VAL A 11 -8.35 -18.82 19.01
CA VAL A 11 -8.83 -18.91 17.62
C VAL A 11 -8.46 -17.66 16.84
N LEU A 12 -8.68 -16.48 17.40
CA LEU A 12 -8.36 -15.21 16.74
C LEU A 12 -6.87 -15.09 16.43
N MET A 13 -6.00 -15.56 17.33
CA MET A 13 -4.55 -15.56 17.09
C MET A 13 -4.19 -16.40 15.86
N TRP A 14 -4.84 -17.56 15.67
CA TRP A 14 -4.68 -18.36 14.44
C TRP A 14 -5.21 -17.65 13.21
N VAL A 15 -6.37 -17.01 13.29
CA VAL A 15 -6.94 -16.24 12.18
C VAL A 15 -6.00 -15.11 11.77
N VAL A 16 -5.48 -14.34 12.72
CA VAL A 16 -4.55 -13.23 12.46
C VAL A 16 -3.24 -13.73 11.88
N SER A 17 -2.71 -14.85 12.38
CA SER A 17 -1.48 -15.48 11.84
C SER A 17 -1.68 -15.97 10.41
N ALA A 18 -2.84 -16.57 10.11
CA ALA A 18 -3.21 -16.98 8.77
C ALA A 18 -3.38 -15.78 7.83
N LEU A 19 -3.98 -14.68 8.30
CA LEU A 19 -4.11 -13.45 7.50
C LEU A 19 -2.76 -12.80 7.19
N LEU A 20 -1.84 -12.77 8.16
CA LEU A 20 -0.46 -12.31 7.94
C LEU A 20 0.27 -13.18 6.92
N ALA A 21 0.18 -14.50 7.08
CA ALA A 21 0.78 -15.44 6.13
C ALA A 21 0.16 -15.27 4.73
N TRP A 22 -1.15 -15.08 4.64
CA TRP A 22 -1.83 -14.78 3.39
C TRP A 22 -1.27 -13.52 2.73
N GLN A 23 -1.11 -12.43 3.50
CA GLN A 23 -0.60 -11.17 2.96
C GLN A 23 0.82 -11.31 2.45
N VAL A 24 1.69 -11.94 3.22
CA VAL A 24 3.08 -12.24 2.80
C VAL A 24 3.09 -13.02 1.49
N MET A 25 2.26 -14.07 1.39
CA MET A 25 2.17 -14.92 0.19
C MET A 25 1.55 -14.18 -1.00
N ALA A 26 0.55 -13.33 -0.77
CA ALA A 26 -0.09 -12.53 -1.80
C ALA A 26 0.85 -11.44 -2.33
N ALA A 27 1.54 -10.72 -1.44
CA ALA A 27 2.56 -9.73 -1.80
C ALA A 27 3.69 -10.38 -2.60
N THR A 28 4.19 -11.53 -2.13
CA THR A 28 5.21 -12.32 -2.86
C THR A 28 4.70 -12.74 -4.24
N THR A 29 3.44 -13.14 -4.37
CA THR A 29 2.87 -13.54 -5.68
C THR A 29 2.79 -12.37 -6.66
N GLN A 30 2.62 -11.15 -6.15
CA GLN A 30 2.51 -9.95 -6.97
C GLN A 30 3.85 -9.48 -7.49
N SER A 31 4.89 -9.53 -6.66
CA SER A 31 6.25 -9.30 -7.14
C SER A 31 6.68 -10.44 -8.06
N ASP A 32 6.52 -11.69 -7.61
CA ASP A 32 7.27 -12.82 -8.16
C ASP A 32 6.43 -14.10 -8.31
N PRO A 33 6.77 -14.98 -9.25
CA PRO A 33 6.24 -16.34 -9.25
C PRO A 33 6.69 -17.10 -7.99
N LEU A 34 5.77 -17.76 -7.27
CA LEU A 34 6.06 -18.42 -5.97
C LEU A 34 7.20 -19.45 -5.96
N THR A 35 7.53 -20.01 -7.13
CA THR A 35 8.56 -21.04 -7.29
C THR A 35 9.89 -20.50 -7.83
N ALA A 36 9.98 -19.19 -8.10
CA ALA A 36 11.20 -18.56 -8.60
C ALA A 36 12.26 -18.51 -7.48
N THR A 37 13.50 -18.84 -7.83
CA THR A 37 14.63 -18.88 -6.89
C THR A 37 15.59 -17.71 -7.08
N VAL A 38 15.79 -17.26 -8.32
CA VAL A 38 16.76 -16.19 -8.63
C VAL A 38 16.20 -15.20 -9.65
N HIS A 39 16.45 -13.91 -9.41
CA HIS A 39 16.26 -12.84 -10.37
C HIS A 39 17.55 -12.59 -11.13
N VAL A 40 17.44 -12.60 -12.45
CA VAL A 40 18.47 -12.17 -13.36
C VAL A 40 17.93 -10.92 -14.06
N ASN A 41 18.31 -9.75 -13.55
CA ASN A 41 17.93 -8.49 -14.15
C ASN A 41 18.86 -8.19 -15.33
N VAL A 42 18.29 -8.16 -16.53
CA VAL A 42 19.03 -7.76 -17.73
C VAL A 42 18.85 -6.26 -17.91
N GLY A 43 19.95 -5.54 -17.70
CA GLY A 43 19.97 -4.07 -17.72
C GLY A 43 20.98 -3.45 -18.67
N LYS A 44 21.91 -4.18 -19.29
CA LYS A 44 22.74 -3.67 -20.39
C LYS A 44 23.00 -4.79 -21.39
N TRP A 45 23.04 -4.49 -22.69
CA TRP A 45 23.41 -5.47 -23.72
C TRP A 45 24.03 -4.77 -24.93
N GLN A 46 24.86 -5.50 -25.68
CA GLN A 46 25.58 -4.96 -26.83
C GLN A 46 25.61 -5.97 -27.99
N ASP A 47 25.22 -5.50 -29.19
CA ASP A 47 25.34 -6.23 -30.47
C ASP A 47 24.65 -7.62 -30.48
N THR A 48 23.65 -7.83 -29.62
CA THR A 48 22.88 -9.07 -29.47
C THR A 48 21.58 -9.03 -30.30
N ASN A 49 21.29 -10.07 -31.09
CA ASN A 49 19.98 -10.22 -31.74
C ASN A 49 18.98 -10.88 -30.76
N PRO A 50 17.90 -10.20 -30.34
CA PRO A 50 16.95 -10.75 -29.38
C PRO A 50 16.37 -12.10 -29.82
N THR A 51 15.89 -12.20 -31.07
CA THR A 51 15.23 -13.41 -31.58
C THR A 51 16.16 -14.62 -31.59
N GLN A 52 17.43 -14.40 -31.88
CA GLN A 52 18.45 -15.45 -31.86
C GLN A 52 18.75 -15.88 -30.41
N LEU A 53 18.93 -14.91 -29.50
CA LEU A 53 19.13 -15.19 -28.08
C LEU A 53 17.99 -16.02 -27.49
N TYR A 54 16.73 -15.69 -27.81
CA TYR A 54 15.57 -16.44 -27.32
C TYR A 54 15.54 -17.91 -27.80
N ALA A 55 15.98 -18.18 -29.03
CA ALA A 55 16.06 -19.54 -29.55
C ALA A 55 17.19 -20.33 -28.89
N GLU A 56 18.38 -19.74 -28.80
CA GLU A 56 19.57 -20.36 -28.20
C GLU A 56 19.40 -20.57 -26.68
N LEU A 57 18.65 -19.70 -26.01
CA LEU A 57 18.33 -19.81 -24.58
C LEU A 57 17.41 -21.02 -24.29
N ASP A 58 16.52 -21.38 -25.22
CA ASP A 58 15.65 -22.55 -25.07
C ASP A 58 16.46 -23.85 -25.17
N ASP A 59 17.38 -23.91 -26.15
CA ASP A 59 18.31 -25.02 -26.31
C ASP A 59 19.26 -25.15 -25.10
N PHE A 60 19.77 -24.02 -24.59
CA PHE A 60 20.59 -23.96 -23.39
C PHE A 60 19.83 -24.48 -22.16
N ALA A 61 18.59 -24.01 -21.95
CA ALA A 61 17.75 -24.43 -20.84
C ALA A 61 17.50 -25.95 -20.88
N GLN A 62 17.25 -26.51 -22.07
CA GLN A 62 17.07 -27.95 -22.26
C GLN A 62 18.36 -28.74 -21.95
N ALA A 63 19.52 -28.28 -22.43
CA ALA A 63 20.80 -28.95 -22.23
C ALA A 63 21.26 -28.94 -20.76
N HIS A 64 20.95 -27.88 -20.02
CA HIS A 64 21.33 -27.71 -18.62
C HIS A 64 20.25 -28.15 -17.62
N HIS A 65 19.11 -28.67 -18.11
CA HIS A 65 17.94 -29.02 -17.28
C HIS A 65 17.46 -27.87 -16.38
N MET A 66 17.51 -26.65 -16.92
CA MET A 66 17.12 -25.42 -16.21
C MET A 66 15.79 -24.90 -16.76
N THR A 67 15.01 -24.23 -15.91
CA THR A 67 13.83 -23.49 -16.38
C THR A 67 14.12 -22.02 -16.28
N ILE A 68 14.11 -21.35 -17.42
CA ILE A 68 14.34 -19.92 -17.50
C ILE A 68 13.02 -19.31 -17.96
N ALA A 69 12.55 -18.29 -17.25
CA ALA A 69 11.38 -17.56 -17.70
C ALA A 69 11.59 -16.07 -17.66
N ARG A 70 10.88 -15.40 -18.55
CA ARG A 70 10.69 -13.97 -18.51
C ARG A 70 9.34 -13.65 -17.92
N VAL A 71 9.33 -12.78 -16.91
CA VAL A 71 8.10 -12.31 -16.28
C VAL A 71 7.70 -10.98 -16.91
N ALA A 72 6.44 -10.88 -17.34
CA ALA A 72 5.89 -9.64 -17.85
C ALA A 72 4.50 -9.40 -17.26
N GLU A 73 4.20 -8.14 -17.00
CA GLU A 73 2.85 -7.73 -16.62
C GLU A 73 1.89 -7.84 -17.83
N ASP A 74 0.68 -8.31 -17.57
CA ASP A 74 -0.43 -8.38 -18.53
C ASP A 74 -1.66 -7.65 -17.98
N SER A 75 -1.70 -6.34 -18.18
CA SER A 75 -2.82 -5.49 -17.78
C SER A 75 -3.98 -5.48 -18.78
N SER A 76 -3.97 -6.35 -19.80
CA SER A 76 -5.12 -6.54 -20.69
C SER A 76 -6.27 -7.32 -20.01
N ARG A 77 -6.01 -8.00 -18.87
CA ARG A 77 -6.97 -8.86 -18.17
C ARG A 77 -7.93 -8.15 -17.22
N GLY A 78 -8.44 -7.01 -17.66
CA GLY A 78 -9.35 -6.17 -16.87
C GLY A 78 -8.67 -5.52 -15.67
N LEU A 79 -9.49 -4.99 -14.75
CA LEU A 79 -9.03 -4.14 -13.64
C LEU A 79 -8.14 -4.84 -12.60
N ARG A 80 -8.03 -6.18 -12.65
CA ARG A 80 -7.14 -6.96 -11.77
C ARG A 80 -5.75 -7.22 -12.37
N GLY A 81 -5.53 -6.74 -13.59
CA GLY A 81 -4.34 -7.06 -14.37
C GLY A 81 -4.05 -8.57 -14.42
N GLY A 82 -2.79 -8.89 -14.66
CA GLY A 82 -2.34 -10.25 -14.83
C GLY A 82 -0.85 -10.30 -15.05
N ARG A 83 -0.34 -11.52 -15.19
CA ARG A 83 1.05 -11.79 -15.49
C ARG A 83 1.15 -12.83 -16.58
N ASP A 84 2.06 -12.58 -17.52
CA ASP A 84 2.54 -13.56 -18.47
C ASP A 84 3.91 -14.05 -18.01
N ILE A 85 4.04 -15.37 -17.89
CA ILE A 85 5.31 -16.04 -17.66
C ILE A 85 5.68 -16.72 -18.97
N PHE A 86 6.66 -16.16 -19.68
CA PHE A 86 7.23 -16.74 -20.89
C PHE A 86 8.32 -17.72 -20.48
N ILE A 87 8.04 -19.01 -20.58
CA ILE A 87 8.87 -20.07 -20.00
C ILE A 87 9.61 -20.83 -21.10
N SER A 88 10.89 -21.12 -20.88
CA SER A 88 11.64 -22.04 -21.73
C SER A 88 10.97 -23.42 -21.70
N ALA A 89 11.02 -24.15 -22.81
CA ALA A 89 10.54 -25.52 -22.86
C ALA A 89 11.32 -26.36 -21.83
N HIS A 90 10.58 -26.94 -20.88
CA HIS A 90 11.16 -27.76 -19.82
C HIS A 90 11.33 -29.22 -20.26
N ASP A 91 12.16 -29.96 -19.52
CA ASP A 91 12.26 -31.43 -19.56
C ASP A 91 10.86 -32.09 -19.79
N PRO A 92 10.69 -32.93 -20.82
CA PRO A 92 9.45 -33.67 -21.09
C PRO A 92 8.92 -34.50 -19.90
N ALA A 93 9.74 -34.75 -18.87
CA ALA A 93 9.36 -35.46 -17.65
C ALA A 93 8.66 -34.57 -16.60
N ALA A 94 8.71 -33.23 -16.70
CA ALA A 94 7.93 -32.37 -15.81
C ALA A 94 6.53 -32.16 -16.39
N PRO A 95 5.46 -32.37 -15.59
CA PRO A 95 4.11 -32.05 -16.04
C PRO A 95 4.08 -30.57 -16.42
N THR A 96 3.51 -30.23 -17.58
CA THR A 96 3.14 -28.85 -17.95
C THR A 96 2.56 -28.17 -16.72
N LEU A 97 3.35 -27.29 -16.10
CA LEU A 97 3.03 -26.75 -14.79
C LEU A 97 1.78 -25.89 -14.96
N GLU A 98 0.67 -26.31 -14.33
CA GLU A 98 -0.54 -25.48 -14.31
C GLU A 98 -0.19 -24.09 -13.77
N ALA A 99 -0.74 -23.05 -14.40
CA ALA A 99 -0.52 -21.66 -14.00
C ALA A 99 -0.82 -21.39 -12.51
N SER A 100 -1.67 -22.23 -11.90
CA SER A 100 -1.99 -22.28 -10.46
C SER A 100 -0.77 -22.43 -9.56
N ARG A 101 0.31 -23.09 -10.01
CA ARG A 101 1.52 -23.31 -9.19
C ARG A 101 2.35 -22.05 -8.96
N TYR A 102 2.25 -21.08 -9.86
CA TYR A 102 3.04 -19.85 -9.82
C TYR A 102 2.38 -18.73 -9.03
N GLY A 103 1.13 -18.91 -8.57
CA GLY A 103 0.38 -17.88 -7.88
C GLY A 103 -0.36 -18.37 -6.64
N PHE A 104 -0.33 -17.55 -5.59
CA PHE A 104 -1.12 -17.76 -4.38
C PHE A 104 -2.55 -17.28 -4.56
N ALA A 105 -3.52 -18.13 -4.19
CA ALA A 105 -4.94 -17.82 -4.06
C ALA A 105 -5.62 -17.16 -5.28
N ARG A 106 -5.06 -17.34 -6.49
CA ARG A 106 -5.47 -16.60 -7.71
C ARG A 106 -5.49 -15.08 -7.50
N SER A 107 -4.62 -14.57 -6.63
CA SER A 107 -4.47 -13.14 -6.36
C SER A 107 -4.05 -12.37 -7.62
N LEU A 108 -3.29 -13.02 -8.51
CA LEU A 108 -2.88 -12.47 -9.81
C LEU A 108 -3.14 -13.49 -10.94
N PRO A 109 -4.00 -13.16 -11.93
CA PRO A 109 -4.22 -14.03 -13.10
C PRO A 109 -2.92 -14.28 -13.86
N THR A 110 -2.39 -15.50 -13.78
CA THR A 110 -1.13 -15.86 -14.44
C THR A 110 -1.41 -16.73 -15.67
N GLN A 111 -0.81 -16.41 -16.81
CA GLN A 111 -0.72 -17.32 -17.97
C GLN A 111 0.74 -17.72 -18.19
N VAL A 112 0.91 -18.93 -18.69
CA VAL A 112 2.21 -19.47 -19.07
C VAL A 112 2.22 -19.55 -20.59
N LYS A 113 3.21 -18.93 -21.22
CA LYS A 113 3.40 -18.90 -22.67
C LYS A 113 4.77 -19.46 -23.04
N PRO A 114 4.95 -20.00 -24.25
CA PRO A 114 6.28 -20.37 -24.73
C PRO A 114 7.24 -19.19 -24.77
N LEU A 115 8.51 -19.42 -24.46
CA LEU A 115 9.53 -18.37 -24.41
C LEU A 115 9.69 -17.63 -25.74
N GLN A 116 9.45 -18.30 -26.87
CA GLN A 116 9.58 -17.73 -28.21
C GLN A 116 8.62 -16.54 -28.44
N GLU A 117 7.47 -16.51 -27.75
CA GLU A 117 6.52 -15.40 -27.84
C GLU A 117 7.04 -14.11 -27.17
N ALA A 118 8.08 -14.20 -26.32
CA ALA A 118 8.69 -13.03 -25.67
C ALA A 118 9.64 -12.23 -26.59
N GLY A 119 10.03 -12.77 -27.76
CA GLY A 119 10.99 -12.15 -28.66
C GLY A 119 10.64 -10.73 -29.10
N ILE A 120 9.35 -10.41 -29.17
CA ILE A 120 8.83 -9.09 -29.56
C ILE A 120 9.13 -8.01 -28.50
N ARG A 121 9.37 -8.41 -27.24
CA ARG A 121 9.52 -7.51 -26.10
C ARG A 121 10.98 -7.12 -25.78
N GLY A 122 11.94 -7.41 -26.66
CA GLY A 122 13.38 -7.13 -26.43
C GLY A 122 14.03 -8.04 -25.37
N ILE A 123 15.27 -7.79 -24.98
CA ILE A 123 16.04 -8.64 -24.02
C ILE A 123 15.92 -8.11 -22.57
N ASN A 124 15.69 -6.81 -22.40
CA ASN A 124 15.68 -6.14 -21.10
C ASN A 124 14.51 -6.57 -20.20
N GLY A 125 14.74 -6.56 -18.89
CA GLY A 125 13.71 -6.83 -17.89
C GLY A 125 14.10 -7.91 -16.87
N VAL A 126 13.08 -8.36 -16.12
CA VAL A 126 13.25 -9.34 -15.05
C VAL A 126 13.13 -10.76 -15.62
N TRP A 127 14.21 -11.52 -15.48
CA TRP A 127 14.23 -12.94 -15.77
C TRP A 127 14.27 -13.72 -14.46
N VAL A 128 13.58 -14.85 -14.43
CA VAL A 128 13.48 -15.72 -13.27
C VAL A 128 13.98 -17.12 -13.61
N LEU A 129 14.75 -17.70 -12.70
CA LEU A 129 15.16 -19.10 -12.77
C LEU A 129 14.28 -19.93 -11.84
N PHE A 130 13.88 -21.11 -12.28
CA PHE A 130 13.21 -22.10 -11.43
C PHE A 130 14.08 -23.34 -11.24
N GLY A 131 14.21 -23.78 -9.98
CA GLY A 131 14.76 -25.09 -9.63
C GLY A 131 16.29 -25.20 -9.63
N SER A 132 17.02 -24.15 -9.98
CA SER A 132 18.49 -24.08 -9.85
C SER A 132 18.88 -22.96 -8.87
N ASP A 133 19.57 -23.33 -7.78
CA ASP A 133 20.10 -22.37 -6.80
C ASP A 133 21.40 -21.70 -7.27
N ASP A 134 22.00 -22.19 -8.37
CA ASP A 134 23.21 -21.64 -8.97
C ASP A 134 22.88 -20.91 -10.29
N PRO A 135 22.87 -19.56 -10.29
CA PRO A 135 22.61 -18.78 -11.49
C PRO A 135 23.82 -18.65 -12.42
N SER A 136 25.01 -19.15 -12.02
CA SER A 136 26.27 -18.88 -12.72
C SER A 136 26.25 -19.29 -14.20
N ALA A 137 25.67 -20.45 -14.52
CA ALA A 137 25.57 -20.93 -15.90
C ALA A 137 24.68 -20.02 -16.77
N ALA A 138 23.55 -19.56 -16.23
CA ALA A 138 22.66 -18.63 -16.95
C ALA A 138 23.30 -17.25 -17.10
N VAL A 139 23.96 -16.75 -16.05
CA VAL A 139 24.70 -15.48 -16.08
C VAL A 139 25.83 -15.51 -17.09
N GLN A 140 26.57 -16.62 -17.15
CA GLN A 140 27.63 -16.82 -18.13
C GLN A 140 27.05 -16.87 -19.55
N PHE A 141 25.94 -17.59 -19.76
CA PHE A 141 25.24 -17.60 -21.04
C PHE A 141 24.88 -16.18 -21.49
N PHE A 142 24.27 -15.37 -20.62
CA PHE A 142 23.97 -13.97 -20.95
C PHE A 142 25.25 -13.17 -21.27
N GLY A 143 26.30 -13.33 -20.46
CA GLY A 143 27.59 -12.66 -20.67
C GLY A 143 28.24 -12.99 -22.02
N ASP A 144 28.20 -14.27 -22.41
CA ASP A 144 28.75 -14.75 -23.69
C ASP A 144 28.02 -14.14 -24.91
N HIS A 145 26.77 -13.73 -24.73
CA HIS A 145 25.96 -13.05 -25.74
C HIS A 145 26.00 -11.52 -25.63
N GLY A 146 26.95 -10.97 -24.86
CA GLY A 146 27.12 -9.52 -24.70
C GLY A 146 26.06 -8.87 -23.80
N VAL A 147 25.35 -9.65 -22.98
CA VAL A 147 24.32 -9.19 -22.05
C VAL A 147 24.89 -9.12 -20.63
N GLN A 148 24.84 -7.94 -20.02
CA GLN A 148 25.18 -7.76 -18.62
C GLN A 148 23.95 -7.97 -17.74
N THR A 149 24.15 -8.74 -16.69
CA THR A 149 23.09 -9.11 -15.76
C THR A 149 23.44 -8.70 -14.34
N GLN A 150 22.43 -8.27 -13.60
CA GLN A 150 22.51 -8.13 -12.16
C GLN A 150 21.70 -9.26 -11.53
N VAL A 151 22.38 -10.12 -10.78
CA VAL A 151 21.74 -11.24 -10.09
C VAL A 151 21.28 -10.77 -8.72
N THR A 152 20.00 -10.96 -8.44
CA THR A 152 19.45 -10.78 -7.10
C THR A 152 18.86 -12.12 -6.65
N PRO A 153 19.40 -12.78 -5.62
CA PRO A 153 18.75 -13.96 -5.05
C PRO A 153 17.39 -13.55 -4.47
N LEU A 154 16.32 -14.29 -4.77
CA LEU A 154 15.05 -14.08 -4.06
C LEU A 154 15.11 -14.87 -2.75
N ASP A 155 15.46 -14.20 -1.65
CA ASP A 155 15.56 -14.70 -0.26
C ASP A 155 15.94 -16.19 -0.07
N ASP A 156 17.00 -16.44 0.70
CA ASP A 156 17.59 -17.76 0.98
C ASP A 156 16.65 -18.85 1.59
N SER A 157 15.38 -18.55 1.89
CA SER A 157 14.42 -19.54 2.39
C SER A 157 13.20 -19.71 1.47
N PRO A 158 13.12 -20.79 0.68
CA PRO A 158 11.98 -21.07 -0.19
C PRO A 158 10.69 -21.40 0.57
N LEU A 159 10.75 -21.50 1.91
CA LEU A 159 9.63 -21.92 2.76
C LEU A 159 9.15 -20.84 3.74
N LEU A 160 10.02 -19.90 4.13
CA LEU A 160 9.70 -18.85 5.09
C LEU A 160 10.14 -17.50 4.56
N ARG A 161 9.19 -16.57 4.47
CA ARG A 161 9.50 -15.19 4.07
C ARG A 161 9.69 -14.31 5.31
N PRO A 162 10.57 -13.29 5.24
CA PRO A 162 10.73 -12.34 6.34
C PRO A 162 9.40 -11.72 6.75
N ILE A 163 9.19 -11.47 8.05
CA ILE A 163 7.98 -10.77 8.52
C ILE A 163 7.78 -9.46 7.75
N THR A 164 8.88 -8.75 7.46
CA THR A 164 8.93 -7.47 6.75
C THR A 164 8.43 -7.51 5.31
N SER A 165 8.26 -8.69 4.71
CA SER A 165 7.69 -8.84 3.35
C SER A 165 6.18 -8.59 3.29
N GLY A 166 5.48 -8.63 4.43
CA GLY A 166 4.09 -8.21 4.53
C GLY A 166 3.96 -6.71 4.83
N GLY A 167 2.76 -6.15 4.69
CA GLY A 167 2.50 -4.75 5.07
C GLY A 167 2.70 -4.54 6.57
N THR A 168 3.54 -3.57 6.92
CA THR A 168 3.90 -3.19 8.30
C THR A 168 2.67 -2.94 9.18
N ALA A 169 1.64 -2.31 8.60
CA ALA A 169 0.33 -2.09 9.21
C ALA A 169 -0.32 -3.34 9.82
N VAL A 170 -0.28 -4.48 9.11
CA VAL A 170 -0.91 -5.73 9.57
C VAL A 170 -0.05 -6.36 10.67
N GLN A 171 1.27 -6.23 10.59
CA GLN A 171 2.19 -6.74 11.60
C GLN A 171 2.00 -6.03 12.93
N ASP A 172 1.93 -4.69 12.90
CA ASP A 172 1.68 -3.86 14.08
C ASP A 172 0.32 -4.18 14.71
N ALA A 173 -0.73 -4.29 13.88
CA ALA A 173 -2.05 -4.66 14.34
C ALA A 173 -2.06 -6.05 15.00
N ALA A 174 -1.37 -7.03 14.39
CA ALA A 174 -1.27 -8.38 14.93
C ALA A 174 -0.50 -8.44 16.26
N LEU A 175 0.59 -7.69 16.41
CA LEU A 175 1.31 -7.60 17.67
C LEU A 175 0.40 -7.02 18.77
N LEU A 176 -0.36 -5.96 18.45
CA LEU A 176 -1.33 -5.37 19.37
C LEU A 176 -2.45 -6.35 19.75
N VAL A 177 -2.93 -7.21 18.84
CA VAL A 177 -3.86 -8.31 19.15
C VAL A 177 -3.30 -9.18 20.27
N VAL A 178 -2.06 -9.64 20.13
CA VAL A 178 -1.42 -10.57 21.06
C VAL A 178 -1.24 -9.93 22.43
N VAL A 179 -0.79 -8.68 22.47
CA VAL A 179 -0.62 -7.93 23.72
C VAL A 179 -1.97 -7.73 24.41
N ALA A 180 -2.99 -7.26 23.69
CA ALA A 180 -4.33 -7.02 24.23
C ALA A 180 -4.98 -8.31 24.76
N ALA A 181 -4.91 -9.39 24.00
CA ALA A 181 -5.45 -10.68 24.38
C ALA A 181 -4.75 -11.22 25.64
N SER A 182 -3.43 -11.16 25.70
CA SER A 182 -2.64 -11.69 26.83
C SER A 182 -2.94 -10.98 28.14
N ILE A 183 -3.09 -9.65 28.11
CA ILE A 183 -3.51 -8.85 29.27
C ILE A 183 -4.94 -9.21 29.68
N ALA A 184 -5.86 -9.35 28.71
CA ALA A 184 -7.24 -9.71 28.99
C ALA A 184 -7.36 -11.09 29.67
N VAL A 185 -6.63 -12.09 29.16
CA VAL A 185 -6.63 -13.45 29.72
C VAL A 185 -6.14 -13.47 31.17
N THR A 186 -5.06 -12.75 31.48
CA THR A 186 -4.52 -12.69 32.84
C THR A 186 -5.48 -12.03 33.82
N VAL A 187 -6.09 -10.92 33.43
CA VAL A 187 -7.11 -10.26 34.28
C VAL A 187 -8.28 -11.19 34.56
N LEU A 188 -8.78 -11.89 33.55
CA LEU A 188 -9.91 -12.80 33.67
C LEU A 188 -9.64 -13.98 34.62
N HIS A 189 -8.39 -14.40 34.78
CA HIS A 189 -7.98 -15.54 35.65
C HIS A 189 -7.45 -15.13 37.03
N SER A 190 -7.35 -13.83 37.32
CA SER A 190 -6.84 -13.29 38.59
C SER A 190 -7.48 -13.90 39.85
N ARG A 191 -8.79 -14.15 39.85
CA ARG A 191 -9.49 -14.78 40.99
C ARG A 191 -9.13 -16.27 41.17
N GLN A 192 -8.99 -17.00 40.07
CA GLN A 192 -8.58 -18.42 40.13
C GLN A 192 -7.15 -18.53 40.64
N TYR A 193 -6.27 -17.62 40.25
CA TYR A 193 -4.91 -17.50 40.78
C TYR A 193 -4.90 -17.31 42.31
N ALA A 194 -5.72 -16.37 42.82
CA ALA A 194 -5.83 -16.12 44.26
C ALA A 194 -6.32 -17.36 45.05
N ILE A 195 -7.30 -18.09 44.51
CA ILE A 195 -7.83 -19.33 45.11
C ILE A 195 -6.76 -20.43 45.13
N GLN A 196 -6.04 -20.64 44.02
CA GLN A 196 -4.99 -21.67 43.93
C GLN A 196 -3.83 -21.37 44.90
N ARG A 197 -3.44 -20.10 45.02
CA ARG A 197 -2.40 -19.65 45.95
C ARG A 197 -2.83 -19.81 47.42
N LEU A 198 -4.12 -19.63 47.74
CA LEU A 198 -4.68 -19.94 49.07
C LEU A 198 -4.57 -21.44 49.39
N HIS A 199 -4.70 -22.31 48.39
CA HIS A 199 -4.52 -23.76 48.54
C HIS A 199 -3.05 -24.21 48.46
N GLY A 200 -2.07 -23.29 48.54
CA GLY A 200 -0.64 -23.61 48.60
C GLY A 200 0.01 -23.95 47.26
N TRP A 201 -0.61 -23.62 46.13
CA TRP A 201 -0.03 -23.87 44.82
C TRP A 201 1.19 -22.96 44.57
N SER A 202 2.23 -23.52 43.93
CA SER A 202 3.39 -22.74 43.48
C SER A 202 3.05 -21.95 42.21
N ASN A 203 3.79 -20.86 41.96
CA ASN A 203 3.57 -20.04 40.75
C ASN A 203 3.70 -20.85 39.45
N ILE A 204 4.61 -21.84 39.43
CA ILE A 204 4.85 -22.73 38.29
C ILE A 204 3.68 -23.69 38.10
N SER A 205 3.17 -24.30 39.17
CA SER A 205 2.03 -25.23 39.05
C SER A 205 0.76 -24.49 38.60
N THR A 206 0.57 -23.26 39.07
CA THR A 206 -0.52 -22.39 38.62
C THR A 206 -0.37 -22.02 37.14
N ALA A 207 0.79 -21.54 36.71
CA ALA A 207 1.04 -21.21 35.30
C ALA A 207 0.80 -22.42 34.39
N TRP A 208 1.32 -23.59 34.76
CA TRP A 208 1.14 -24.83 33.99
C TRP A 208 -0.32 -25.27 33.89
N SER A 209 -1.08 -25.18 34.99
CA SER A 209 -2.50 -25.55 35.00
C SER A 209 -3.38 -24.70 34.08
N GLN A 210 -2.92 -23.49 33.75
CA GLN A 210 -3.59 -22.59 32.82
C GLN A 210 -3.06 -22.75 31.40
N LEU A 211 -1.75 -23.00 31.26
CA LEU A 211 -1.08 -23.18 29.98
C LEU A 211 -1.50 -24.48 29.30
N GLN A 212 -1.62 -25.60 30.03
CA GLN A 212 -1.94 -26.90 29.41
C GLN A 212 -3.30 -26.89 28.67
N PRO A 213 -4.42 -26.45 29.27
CA PRO A 213 -5.69 -26.34 28.54
C PRO A 213 -5.63 -25.31 27.40
N ALA A 214 -4.87 -24.23 27.57
CA ALA A 214 -4.68 -23.23 26.53
C ALA A 214 -3.90 -23.80 25.34
N LEU A 215 -2.84 -24.57 25.56
CA LEU A 215 -2.05 -25.24 24.54
C LEU A 215 -2.89 -26.24 23.74
N VAL A 216 -3.71 -27.06 24.41
CA VAL A 216 -4.62 -28.00 23.74
C VAL A 216 -5.65 -27.26 22.90
N THR A 217 -6.25 -26.21 23.46
CA THR A 217 -7.23 -25.38 22.74
C THR A 217 -6.57 -24.70 21.53
N TRP A 218 -5.37 -24.16 21.71
CA TRP A 218 -4.56 -23.54 20.67
C TRP A 218 -4.25 -24.52 19.55
N ALA A 219 -3.73 -25.72 19.86
CA ALA A 219 -3.43 -26.74 18.87
C ALA A 219 -4.67 -27.20 18.09
N LEU A 220 -5.78 -27.50 18.80
CA LEU A 220 -7.04 -27.91 18.17
C LEU A 220 -7.60 -26.81 17.27
N SER A 221 -7.62 -25.56 17.75
CA SER A 221 -8.08 -24.43 16.94
C SER A 221 -7.19 -24.21 15.71
N GLY A 222 -5.88 -24.44 15.84
CA GLY A 222 -4.94 -24.34 14.73
C GLY A 222 -5.18 -25.36 13.66
N VAL A 223 -5.36 -26.63 14.05
CA VAL A 223 -5.73 -27.70 13.11
C VAL A 223 -7.00 -27.35 12.35
N VAL A 224 -8.03 -26.86 13.04
CA VAL A 224 -9.30 -26.49 12.40
C VAL A 224 -9.14 -25.30 11.44
N VAL A 225 -8.50 -24.21 11.89
CA VAL A 225 -8.32 -22.99 11.07
C VAL A 225 -7.43 -23.28 9.86
N LEU A 226 -6.29 -23.96 10.05
CA LEU A 226 -5.39 -24.32 8.96
C LEU A 226 -6.03 -25.31 8.00
N ALA A 227 -6.70 -26.37 8.49
CA ALA A 227 -7.35 -27.33 7.61
C ALA A 227 -8.45 -26.65 6.78
N ALA A 228 -9.31 -25.85 7.41
CA ALA A 228 -10.36 -25.11 6.70
C ALA A 228 -9.78 -24.18 5.61
N THR A 229 -8.71 -23.45 5.95
CA THR A 229 -8.09 -22.49 5.02
C THR A 229 -7.34 -23.20 3.89
N CYS A 230 -6.54 -24.22 4.20
CA CYS A 230 -5.81 -25.01 3.21
C CYS A 230 -6.74 -25.78 2.28
N ILE A 231 -7.85 -26.34 2.79
CA ILE A 231 -8.87 -26.99 1.94
C ILE A 231 -9.51 -25.97 1.01
N SER A 232 -9.81 -24.77 1.52
CA SER A 232 -10.39 -23.69 0.70
C SER A 232 -9.41 -23.23 -0.40
N LEU A 233 -8.12 -23.08 -0.05
CA LEU A 233 -7.05 -22.75 -1.00
C LEU A 233 -6.84 -23.86 -2.04
N ALA A 234 -6.86 -25.12 -1.63
CA ALA A 234 -6.74 -26.28 -2.52
C ALA A 234 -7.93 -26.37 -3.48
N ALA A 235 -9.16 -26.18 -2.98
CA ALA A 235 -10.37 -26.14 -3.80
C ALA A 235 -10.35 -24.97 -4.80
N ALA A 236 -9.72 -23.85 -4.43
CA ALA A 236 -9.46 -22.73 -5.32
C ALA A 236 -8.29 -22.98 -6.29
N GLY A 237 -7.56 -24.09 -6.20
CA GLY A 237 -6.38 -24.37 -7.02
C GLY A 237 -5.25 -23.36 -6.79
N SER A 238 -4.94 -23.06 -5.53
CA SER A 238 -3.82 -22.18 -5.15
C SER A 238 -2.48 -22.93 -5.13
N GLY A 239 -1.42 -22.27 -5.60
CA GLY A 239 -0.04 -22.64 -5.28
C GLY A 239 0.34 -22.29 -3.83
N GLY A 240 1.52 -22.73 -3.39
CA GLY A 240 2.13 -22.28 -2.12
C GLY A 240 1.41 -22.68 -0.82
N ILE A 241 0.50 -23.66 -0.85
CA ILE A 241 -0.29 -24.06 0.35
C ILE A 241 0.62 -24.49 1.52
N THR A 242 1.70 -25.21 1.22
CA THR A 242 2.68 -25.64 2.24
C THR A 242 3.42 -24.46 2.84
N GLN A 243 3.86 -23.51 2.02
CA GLN A 243 4.52 -22.26 2.47
C GLN A 243 3.56 -21.46 3.36
N PHE A 244 2.31 -21.29 2.93
CA PHE A 244 1.26 -20.63 3.71
C PHE A 244 1.04 -21.30 5.07
N ALA A 245 0.92 -22.63 5.12
CA ALA A 245 0.69 -23.37 6.35
C ALA A 245 1.87 -23.25 7.32
N LEU A 246 3.10 -23.34 6.80
CA LEU A 246 4.32 -23.19 7.60
C LEU A 246 4.47 -21.76 8.13
N GLN A 247 4.27 -20.76 7.27
CA GLN A 247 4.33 -19.34 7.66
C GLN A 247 3.29 -19.02 8.73
N SER A 248 2.05 -19.50 8.56
CA SER A 248 0.97 -19.35 9.54
C SER A 248 1.33 -19.98 10.88
N LEU A 249 1.94 -21.17 10.87
CA LEU A 249 2.41 -21.86 12.06
C LEU A 249 3.52 -21.07 12.77
N VAL A 250 4.50 -20.54 12.03
CA VAL A 250 5.60 -19.75 12.58
C VAL A 250 5.10 -18.46 13.22
N PHE A 251 4.24 -17.70 12.53
CA PHE A 251 3.63 -16.49 13.09
C PHE A 251 2.82 -16.80 14.34
N CYS A 252 2.01 -17.86 14.30
CA CYS A 252 1.22 -18.26 15.43
C CYS A 252 2.09 -18.72 16.62
N ALA A 253 3.19 -19.43 16.37
CA ALA A 253 4.13 -19.83 17.40
C ALA A 253 4.82 -18.61 18.05
N ILE A 254 5.24 -17.62 17.26
CA ILE A 254 5.83 -16.36 17.76
C ILE A 254 4.82 -15.61 18.64
N PHE A 255 3.57 -15.50 18.20
CA PHE A 255 2.51 -14.85 18.95
C PHE A 255 2.14 -15.60 20.23
N PHE A 256 2.08 -16.93 20.17
CA PHE A 256 1.84 -17.75 21.34
C PHE A 256 2.96 -17.59 22.37
N ALA A 257 4.22 -17.65 21.93
CA ALA A 257 5.38 -17.45 22.79
C ALA A 257 5.37 -16.05 23.44
N THR A 258 5.08 -15.01 22.65
CA THR A 258 4.94 -13.64 23.15
C THR A 258 3.82 -13.54 24.20
N GLY A 259 2.67 -14.17 23.95
CA GLY A 259 1.57 -14.22 24.90
C GLY A 259 1.92 -14.96 26.20
N ILE A 260 2.70 -16.05 26.11
CA ILE A 260 3.24 -16.75 27.30
C ILE A 260 4.14 -15.81 28.10
N VAL A 261 5.06 -15.10 27.45
CA VAL A 261 5.97 -14.16 28.14
C VAL A 261 5.17 -13.08 28.88
N ILE A 262 4.20 -12.44 28.21
CA ILE A 262 3.34 -11.43 28.83
C ILE A 262 2.54 -12.03 30.00
N HIS A 263 2.00 -13.23 29.82
CA HIS A 263 1.28 -13.95 30.88
C HIS A 263 2.16 -14.24 32.09
N LEU A 264 3.39 -14.70 31.89
CA LEU A 264 4.33 -14.99 32.97
C LEU A 264 4.77 -13.71 33.69
N VAL A 265 5.04 -12.63 32.97
CA VAL A 265 5.39 -11.31 33.55
C VAL A 265 4.24 -10.78 34.40
N THR A 266 3.03 -10.78 33.88
CA THR A 266 1.83 -10.31 34.60
C THR A 266 1.52 -11.19 35.80
N LEU A 267 1.67 -12.52 35.68
CA LEU A 267 1.54 -13.46 36.81
C LEU A 267 2.59 -13.19 37.88
N ALA A 268 3.85 -12.97 37.50
CA ALA A 268 4.92 -12.64 38.43
C ALA A 268 4.63 -11.34 39.18
N LEU A 269 4.11 -10.31 38.49
CA LEU A 269 3.73 -9.05 39.11
C LEU A 269 2.55 -9.21 40.08
N ILE A 270 1.54 -10.03 39.75
CA ILE A 270 0.40 -10.34 40.64
C ILE A 270 0.85 -11.20 41.83
N SER A 271 1.86 -12.05 41.67
CA SER A 271 2.36 -12.90 42.76
C SER A 271 2.96 -12.10 43.93
N ARG A 272 3.43 -10.88 43.66
CA ARG A 272 4.05 -9.98 44.66
C ARG A 272 3.04 -9.30 45.59
N THR A 273 1.75 -9.53 45.42
CA THR A 273 0.71 -8.79 46.12
C THR A 273 0.13 -9.56 47.30
N GLU A 274 -0.42 -8.85 48.30
CA GLU A 274 -1.05 -9.45 49.49
C GLU A 274 -2.23 -10.37 49.12
N ILE A 275 -2.23 -11.58 49.71
CA ILE A 275 -3.22 -12.65 49.43
C ILE A 275 -4.64 -12.21 49.80
N LEU A 276 -4.77 -11.39 50.86
CA LEU A 276 -6.07 -10.97 51.41
C LEU A 276 -6.81 -10.00 50.47
N GLY A 277 -6.09 -9.08 49.81
CA GLY A 277 -6.66 -8.16 48.80
C GLY A 277 -7.06 -8.90 47.52
N ALA A 278 -6.22 -9.83 47.06
CA ALA A 278 -6.50 -10.66 45.90
C ALA A 278 -7.76 -11.55 46.11
N LEU A 279 -8.00 -12.06 47.33
CA LEU A 279 -9.20 -12.84 47.66
C LEU A 279 -10.49 -12.01 47.62
N LYS A 280 -10.42 -10.73 47.98
CA LYS A 280 -11.54 -9.77 47.87
C LYS A 280 -11.77 -9.29 46.43
N GLY A 281 -10.92 -9.68 45.49
CA GLY A 281 -10.97 -9.25 44.10
C GLY A 281 -10.37 -7.86 43.86
N GLU A 282 -9.63 -7.32 44.83
CA GLU A 282 -8.87 -6.09 44.67
C GLU A 282 -7.60 -6.43 43.87
N LEU A 283 -7.57 -6.02 42.60
CA LEU A 283 -6.36 -6.13 41.79
C LEU A 283 -5.34 -5.09 42.30
N PRO A 284 -4.12 -5.46 42.73
CA PRO A 284 -3.25 -4.57 43.51
C PRO A 284 -2.42 -3.60 42.65
N ALA A 285 -2.97 -3.14 41.54
CA ALA A 285 -2.18 -2.53 40.49
C ALA A 285 -3.01 -1.52 39.69
N GLY A 286 -2.93 -0.24 40.06
CA GLY A 286 -3.37 0.83 39.16
C GLY A 286 -2.74 0.71 37.77
N TRP A 287 -1.54 0.11 37.69
CA TRP A 287 -0.81 -0.14 36.45
C TRP A 287 -1.46 -1.17 35.51
N ILE A 288 -2.25 -2.16 35.97
CA ILE A 288 -2.92 -3.11 35.04
C ILE A 288 -4.07 -2.41 34.31
N VAL A 289 -4.82 -1.57 35.04
CA VAL A 289 -5.86 -0.72 34.43
C VAL A 289 -5.20 0.28 33.48
N GLY A 290 -4.11 0.93 33.91
CA GLY A 290 -3.32 1.84 33.07
C GLY A 290 -2.77 1.17 31.81
N ALA A 291 -2.19 -0.03 31.92
CA ALA A 291 -1.66 -0.79 30.80
C ALA A 291 -2.75 -1.26 29.83
N SER A 292 -3.89 -1.73 30.35
CA SER A 292 -5.05 -2.08 29.52
C SER A 292 -5.57 -0.87 28.74
N TYR A 293 -5.58 0.31 29.38
CA TYR A 293 -5.95 1.56 28.73
C TYR A 293 -4.90 2.07 27.75
N LEU A 294 -3.61 1.91 28.04
CA LEU A 294 -2.54 2.26 27.12
C LEU A 294 -2.64 1.43 25.83
N VAL A 295 -2.84 0.12 25.94
CA VAL A 295 -3.06 -0.76 24.77
C VAL A 295 -4.32 -0.35 24.01
N ARG A 296 -5.39 0.05 24.71
CA ARG A 296 -6.61 0.55 24.07
C ARG A 296 -6.35 1.86 23.30
N VAL A 297 -5.63 2.81 23.88
CA VAL A 297 -5.27 4.08 23.23
C VAL A 297 -4.39 3.81 22.01
N LEU A 298 -3.35 2.98 22.15
CA LEU A 298 -2.48 2.59 21.03
C LEU A 298 -3.30 1.94 19.91
N ALA A 299 -4.20 1.00 20.22
CA ALA A 299 -5.04 0.37 19.22
C ALA A 299 -5.97 1.36 18.50
N VAL A 300 -6.53 2.33 19.21
CA VAL A 300 -7.36 3.39 18.61
C VAL A 300 -6.53 4.31 17.71
N VAL A 301 -5.34 4.72 18.15
CA VAL A 301 -4.42 5.55 17.35
C VAL A 301 -4.02 4.81 16.08
N THR A 302 -3.64 3.53 16.17
CA THR A 302 -3.35 2.70 15.00
C THR A 302 -4.56 2.56 14.08
N ALA A 303 -5.77 2.34 14.62
CA ALA A 303 -6.99 2.26 13.81
C ALA A 303 -7.31 3.56 13.08
N LEU A 304 -7.06 4.72 13.71
CA LEU A 304 -7.21 6.03 13.07
C LEU A 304 -6.16 6.26 11.99
N SER A 305 -4.91 5.91 12.24
CA SER A 305 -3.82 6.01 11.26
C SER A 305 -4.11 5.16 10.02
N LEU A 306 -4.45 3.88 10.20
CA LEU A 306 -4.80 2.98 9.10
C LEU A 306 -6.08 3.40 8.40
N GLY A 307 -7.07 3.89 9.15
CA GLY A 307 -8.31 4.45 8.59
C GLY A 307 -8.05 5.68 7.72
N SER A 308 -7.11 6.54 8.11
CA SER A 308 -6.75 7.75 7.34
C SER A 308 -6.03 7.37 6.04
N GLN A 309 -5.07 6.45 6.11
CA GLN A 309 -4.41 5.90 4.92
C GLN A 309 -5.40 5.22 3.97
N LEU A 310 -6.41 4.52 4.52
CA LEU A 310 -7.44 3.85 3.72
C LEU A 310 -8.32 4.86 2.95
N VAL A 311 -8.57 6.04 3.53
CA VAL A 311 -9.28 7.12 2.85
C VAL A 311 -8.41 7.73 1.76
N LEU A 312 -7.16 8.07 2.06
CA LEU A 312 -6.22 8.65 1.08
C LEU A 312 -6.05 7.72 -0.14
N LEU A 313 -5.72 6.45 0.11
CA LEU A 313 -5.58 5.45 -0.94
C LEU A 313 -6.90 5.16 -1.66
N GLY A 314 -8.03 5.28 -0.95
CA GLY A 314 -9.37 5.20 -1.52
C GLY A 314 -9.67 6.35 -2.50
N MET A 315 -9.18 7.56 -2.22
CA MET A 315 -9.28 8.71 -3.12
C MET A 315 -8.35 8.52 -4.33
N GLU A 316 -7.07 8.18 -4.13
CA GLU A 316 -6.13 7.88 -5.22
C GLU A 316 -6.69 6.83 -6.19
N THR A 317 -7.17 5.70 -5.66
CA THR A 317 -7.78 4.64 -6.48
C THR A 317 -9.03 5.09 -7.21
N ARG A 318 -9.81 6.02 -6.65
CA ARG A 318 -10.96 6.60 -7.33
C ARG A 318 -10.53 7.48 -8.48
N HIS A 319 -9.55 8.36 -8.30
CA HIS A 319 -9.08 9.22 -9.37
C HIS A 319 -8.38 8.44 -10.50
N LEU A 320 -7.62 7.40 -10.16
CA LEU A 320 -7.08 6.46 -11.16
C LEU A 320 -8.18 5.69 -11.93
N ARG A 321 -9.39 5.55 -11.35
CA ARG A 321 -10.55 5.00 -12.10
C ARG A 321 -11.18 6.03 -13.02
N GLU A 322 -11.17 7.31 -12.62
CA GLU A 322 -11.71 8.41 -13.44
C GLU A 322 -10.89 8.62 -14.73
N THR A 323 -9.62 8.20 -14.77
CA THR A 323 -8.78 8.26 -15.98
C THR A 323 -9.07 7.16 -17.02
N GLN A 324 -9.77 6.08 -16.66
CA GLN A 324 -9.89 4.90 -17.51
C GLN A 324 -10.65 5.19 -18.81
N GLU A 325 -11.78 5.89 -18.73
CA GLU A 325 -12.60 6.23 -19.90
C GLU A 325 -11.89 7.21 -20.87
N PRO A 326 -11.28 8.31 -20.39
CA PRO A 326 -10.45 9.17 -21.24
C PRO A 326 -9.29 8.43 -21.90
N LEU A 327 -8.58 7.57 -21.18
CA LEU A 327 -7.47 6.79 -21.74
C LEU A 327 -7.94 5.77 -22.78
N GLU A 328 -9.13 5.18 -22.62
CA GLU A 328 -9.74 4.32 -23.63
C GLU A 328 -9.97 5.07 -24.95
N SER A 329 -10.33 6.36 -24.88
CA SER A 329 -10.55 7.21 -26.07
C SER A 329 -9.26 7.50 -26.86
N LEU A 330 -8.09 7.38 -26.22
CA LEU A 330 -6.78 7.59 -26.86
C LEU A 330 -6.32 6.38 -27.70
N GLY A 331 -7.04 5.27 -27.67
CA GLY A 331 -6.79 4.11 -28.53
C GLY A 331 -5.38 3.53 -28.33
N ASN A 332 -4.53 3.68 -29.35
CA ASN A 332 -3.19 3.08 -29.39
C ASN A 332 -2.10 3.95 -28.73
N ALA A 333 -2.47 5.06 -28.07
CA ALA A 333 -1.49 5.88 -27.36
C ALA A 333 -0.70 5.02 -26.34
N SER A 334 0.61 5.24 -26.26
CA SER A 334 1.52 4.40 -25.47
C SER A 334 2.50 5.23 -24.66
N VAL A 335 2.78 4.78 -23.44
CA VAL A 335 3.83 5.28 -22.57
C VAL A 335 5.16 4.64 -22.98
N ILE A 336 6.24 5.43 -22.97
CA ILE A 336 7.60 4.91 -23.13
C ILE A 336 8.22 4.79 -21.74
N THR A 337 8.64 3.58 -21.38
CA THR A 337 9.42 3.37 -20.16
C THR A 337 10.90 3.31 -20.52
N PHE A 338 11.66 4.25 -20.00
CA PHE A 338 13.12 4.21 -20.04
C PHE A 338 13.67 3.47 -18.82
N GLY A 339 14.77 2.75 -19.04
CA GLY A 339 15.49 2.02 -18.00
C GLY A 339 16.78 1.47 -18.58
N ASN A 340 17.50 0.63 -17.84
CA ASN A 340 18.65 -0.15 -18.37
C ASN A 340 20.00 0.62 -18.37
N THR A 341 20.27 1.40 -17.32
CA THR A 341 21.64 1.87 -17.01
C THR A 341 21.92 1.72 -15.51
N PHE A 342 23.05 1.09 -15.17
CA PHE A 342 23.48 0.86 -13.77
C PHE A 342 24.39 1.98 -13.22
N ASP A 343 24.93 2.83 -14.10
CA ASP A 343 25.92 3.85 -13.76
C ASP A 343 25.41 5.26 -14.08
N GLN A 344 25.65 6.21 -13.17
CA GLN A 344 25.21 7.60 -13.32
C GLN A 344 25.68 8.29 -14.62
N PRO A 345 26.94 8.12 -15.08
CA PRO A 345 27.39 8.75 -16.33
C PRO A 345 26.68 8.19 -17.57
N ASP A 346 26.34 6.90 -17.55
CA ASP A 346 25.59 6.27 -18.64
C ASP A 346 24.13 6.73 -18.62
N MET A 347 23.56 6.97 -17.43
CA MET A 347 22.22 7.56 -17.28
C MET A 347 22.17 8.97 -17.86
N GLU A 348 23.13 9.85 -17.56
CA GLU A 348 23.20 11.19 -18.15
C GLU A 348 23.37 11.16 -19.68
N ALA A 349 24.18 10.21 -20.19
CA ALA A 349 24.32 9.99 -21.62
C ALA A 349 23.00 9.50 -22.26
N ALA A 350 22.29 8.59 -21.59
CA ALA A 350 20.99 8.09 -22.02
C ALA A 350 19.95 9.20 -22.06
N MET A 351 19.80 9.99 -20.98
CA MET A 351 18.84 11.11 -20.90
C MET A 351 18.98 12.08 -22.08
N ARG A 352 20.22 12.38 -22.51
CA ARG A 352 20.47 13.25 -23.66
C ARG A 352 20.07 12.61 -24.99
N VAL A 353 20.39 11.33 -25.20
CA VAL A 353 20.05 10.60 -26.43
C VAL A 353 18.54 10.40 -26.52
N ASP A 354 17.91 10.01 -25.42
CA ASP A 354 16.49 9.74 -25.30
C ASP A 354 15.68 11.03 -25.44
N GLY A 355 16.12 12.12 -24.79
CA GLY A 355 15.52 13.44 -24.93
C GLY A 355 15.58 13.99 -26.36
N GLN A 356 16.67 13.74 -27.10
CA GLN A 356 16.75 14.10 -28.53
C GLN A 356 15.83 13.26 -29.41
N TRP A 357 15.61 11.99 -29.07
CA TRP A 357 14.66 11.14 -29.78
C TRP A 357 13.22 11.55 -29.50
N MET A 358 12.85 11.81 -28.24
CA MET A 358 11.54 12.36 -27.86
C MET A 358 11.25 13.70 -28.55
N LYS A 359 12.25 14.59 -28.63
CA LYS A 359 12.14 15.84 -29.39
C LYS A 359 11.79 15.60 -30.86
N ARG A 360 12.39 14.59 -31.51
CA ARG A 360 12.07 14.23 -32.91
C ARG A 360 10.66 13.64 -33.06
N LEU A 361 10.17 12.89 -32.08
CA LEU A 361 8.79 12.41 -32.06
C LEU A 361 7.80 13.58 -31.94
N ASP A 362 8.09 14.54 -31.05
CA ASP A 362 7.27 15.74 -30.87
C ASP A 362 7.23 16.59 -32.15
N GLN A 363 8.38 16.87 -32.75
CA GLN A 363 8.49 17.61 -34.02
C GLN A 363 7.68 16.98 -35.17
N ARG A 364 7.54 15.65 -35.19
CA ARG A 364 6.71 14.92 -36.16
C ARG A 364 5.24 14.86 -35.78
N GLY A 365 4.86 15.39 -34.63
CA GLY A 365 3.49 15.36 -34.11
C GLY A 365 3.06 13.99 -33.60
N GLN A 366 4.03 13.15 -33.21
CA GLN A 366 3.82 11.77 -32.74
C GLN A 366 3.94 11.62 -31.22
N LEU A 367 4.21 12.72 -30.51
CA LEU A 367 4.24 12.79 -29.05
C LEU A 367 3.16 13.76 -28.59
N MET A 368 2.34 13.35 -27.63
CA MET A 368 1.42 14.19 -26.86
C MET A 368 2.07 14.50 -25.52
N ILE A 369 2.02 15.76 -25.10
CA ILE A 369 2.58 16.19 -23.80
C ILE A 369 1.49 16.87 -23.00
N ALA A 370 1.38 16.51 -21.73
CA ALA A 370 0.61 17.21 -20.70
C ALA A 370 1.38 17.12 -19.39
N HIS A 371 2.11 18.18 -19.06
CA HIS A 371 2.95 18.30 -17.87
C HIS A 371 2.34 19.31 -16.91
N ARG A 372 2.20 18.97 -15.64
CA ARG A 372 1.68 19.88 -14.61
C ARG A 372 2.85 20.49 -13.85
N ASP A 373 2.89 21.81 -13.76
CA ASP A 373 3.96 22.53 -13.06
C ASP A 373 3.38 23.64 -12.19
N ASP A 374 2.96 23.27 -10.98
CA ASP A 374 2.40 24.21 -10.00
C ASP A 374 3.47 25.16 -9.42
N GLN A 375 4.77 24.94 -9.67
CA GLN A 375 5.83 25.82 -9.19
C GLN A 375 5.93 27.12 -10.01
N ILE A 376 5.45 27.12 -11.26
CA ILE A 376 5.45 28.32 -12.12
C ILE A 376 4.53 29.40 -11.54
N LEU A 377 3.37 28.99 -11.01
CA LEU A 377 2.38 29.87 -10.38
C LEU A 377 1.82 29.19 -9.12
N PRO A 378 2.33 29.52 -7.92
CA PRO A 378 1.92 28.85 -6.69
C PRO A 378 0.43 28.99 -6.35
N THR A 379 -0.21 30.05 -6.85
CA THR A 379 -1.62 30.35 -6.59
C THR A 379 -2.58 29.77 -7.64
N HIS A 380 -2.07 29.32 -8.79
CA HIS A 380 -2.90 28.91 -9.92
C HIS A 380 -2.33 27.65 -10.57
N PRO A 381 -3.11 26.57 -10.73
CA PRO A 381 -2.60 25.36 -11.37
C PRO A 381 -2.20 25.64 -12.83
N VAL A 382 -1.02 25.16 -13.23
CA VAL A 382 -0.49 25.35 -14.59
C VAL A 382 -0.29 24.01 -15.26
N VAL A 383 -0.82 23.87 -16.48
CA VAL A 383 -0.62 22.68 -17.32
C VAL A 383 0.02 23.09 -18.63
N ILE A 384 1.15 22.48 -18.95
CA ILE A 384 1.89 22.66 -20.19
C ILE A 384 1.52 21.56 -21.16
N VAL A 385 1.02 21.95 -22.34
CA VAL A 385 0.60 21.00 -23.38
C VAL A 385 1.23 21.35 -24.73
N ASN A 386 1.40 20.37 -25.60
CA ASN A 386 1.90 20.63 -26.95
C ASN A 386 0.78 20.73 -28.00
N SER A 387 1.15 21.06 -29.24
CA SER A 387 0.19 21.17 -30.35
C SER A 387 -0.49 19.83 -30.67
N THR A 388 0.19 18.71 -30.44
CA THR A 388 -0.37 17.36 -30.62
C THR A 388 -1.47 17.04 -29.62
N TYR A 389 -1.32 17.46 -28.35
CA TYR A 389 -2.35 17.32 -27.32
C TYR A 389 -3.65 18.01 -27.74
N LEU A 390 -3.58 19.27 -28.19
CA LEU A 390 -4.77 20.04 -28.57
C LEU A 390 -5.56 19.45 -29.75
N ARG A 391 -4.94 18.59 -30.58
CA ARG A 391 -5.65 17.88 -31.65
C ARG A 391 -6.59 16.80 -31.10
N HIS A 392 -6.27 16.24 -29.94
CA HIS A 392 -7.04 15.18 -29.29
C HIS A 392 -7.98 15.77 -28.22
N TYR A 393 -7.48 16.72 -27.44
CA TYR A 393 -8.23 17.45 -26.41
C TYR A 393 -8.26 18.95 -26.72
N PRO A 394 -9.17 19.41 -27.60
CA PRO A 394 -9.28 20.81 -27.94
C PRO A 394 -9.81 21.61 -26.75
N LEU A 395 -9.12 22.70 -26.42
CA LEU A 395 -9.58 23.63 -25.39
C LEU A 395 -10.69 24.54 -25.92
N PRO A 396 -11.64 24.94 -25.05
CA PRO A 396 -12.67 25.89 -25.42
C PRO A 396 -12.06 27.24 -25.84
N GLY A 397 -12.71 27.93 -26.78
CA GLY A 397 -12.21 29.21 -27.31
C GLY A 397 -11.28 29.11 -28.52
N ASN A 398 -11.19 27.93 -29.16
CA ASN A 398 -10.33 27.68 -30.34
C ASN A 398 -8.86 28.06 -30.09
N VAL A 399 -8.33 27.63 -28.94
CA VAL A 399 -6.92 27.79 -28.63
C VAL A 399 -6.09 27.01 -29.66
N THR A 400 -5.22 27.70 -30.37
CA THR A 400 -4.29 27.09 -31.33
C THR A 400 -2.87 27.58 -31.06
N THR A 401 -1.90 26.75 -31.40
CA THR A 401 -0.50 27.15 -31.51
C THR A 401 0.01 26.72 -32.89
N ASN A 402 0.82 27.58 -33.52
CA ASN A 402 1.53 27.24 -34.76
C ASN A 402 3.03 27.40 -34.53
N HIS A 403 3.47 28.59 -34.14
CA HIS A 403 4.88 28.92 -33.87
C HIS A 403 5.09 29.76 -32.59
N ASP A 404 4.00 30.30 -32.04
CA ASP A 404 4.00 31.11 -30.82
C ASP A 404 3.57 30.24 -29.63
N VAL A 405 4.05 30.54 -28.44
CA VAL A 405 3.52 29.93 -27.20
C VAL A 405 2.19 30.60 -26.89
N THR A 406 1.13 29.82 -26.68
CA THR A 406 -0.18 30.36 -26.34
C THR A 406 -0.48 30.09 -24.87
N VAL A 407 -0.66 31.13 -24.07
CA VAL A 407 -1.09 31.03 -22.66
C VAL A 407 -2.60 31.24 -22.62
N ALA A 408 -3.34 30.19 -22.31
CA ALA A 408 -4.78 30.20 -22.17
C ALA A 408 -5.14 30.42 -20.70
N ILE A 409 -5.80 31.54 -20.39
CA ILE A 409 -6.11 31.97 -19.02
C ILE A 409 -7.63 31.89 -18.81
N PRO A 410 -8.12 31.22 -17.75
CA PRO A 410 -9.53 31.19 -17.38
C PRO A 410 -10.16 32.57 -17.27
N ALA A 411 -11.46 32.66 -17.52
CA ALA A 411 -12.18 33.93 -17.58
C ALA A 411 -12.18 34.69 -16.26
N ASP A 412 -12.08 33.99 -15.13
CA ASP A 412 -12.05 34.57 -13.77
C ASP A 412 -10.67 35.15 -13.42
N ASN A 413 -9.60 34.56 -13.96
CA ASN A 413 -8.21 34.99 -13.74
C ASN A 413 -7.74 36.01 -14.80
N TRP A 414 -8.64 36.43 -15.69
CA TRP A 414 -8.31 37.28 -16.85
C TRP A 414 -7.84 38.69 -16.47
N ASP A 415 -8.23 39.16 -15.28
CA ASP A 415 -7.80 40.47 -14.78
C ASP A 415 -6.32 40.45 -14.37
N GLU A 416 -5.80 39.31 -13.92
CA GLU A 416 -4.39 39.07 -13.56
C GLU A 416 -3.51 38.71 -14.78
N ARG A 417 -4.07 38.72 -16.00
CA ARG A 417 -3.40 38.22 -17.21
C ARG A 417 -2.01 38.79 -17.46
N SER A 418 -1.75 40.05 -17.11
CA SER A 418 -0.44 40.68 -17.31
C SER A 418 0.61 40.15 -16.35
N GLU A 419 0.22 39.89 -15.12
CA GLU A 419 1.09 39.34 -14.07
C GLU A 419 1.34 37.85 -14.33
N VAL A 420 0.28 37.07 -14.54
CA VAL A 420 0.32 35.66 -14.95
C VAL A 420 1.18 35.47 -16.19
N SER A 421 0.94 36.25 -17.24
CA SER A 421 1.72 36.15 -18.48
C SER A 421 3.18 36.56 -18.27
N HIS A 422 3.46 37.53 -17.39
CA HIS A 422 4.84 37.93 -17.09
C HIS A 422 5.57 36.82 -16.33
N MET A 423 4.98 36.27 -15.27
CA MET A 423 5.56 35.18 -14.47
C MET A 423 5.79 33.92 -15.30
N ILE A 424 4.79 33.51 -16.10
CA ILE A 424 4.95 32.38 -17.02
C ILE A 424 6.08 32.67 -18.02
N THR A 425 6.11 33.86 -18.63
CA THR A 425 7.14 34.18 -19.63
C THR A 425 8.53 34.30 -19.00
N SER A 426 8.67 34.80 -17.77
CA SER A 426 9.95 34.84 -17.07
C SER A 426 10.44 33.44 -16.73
N ASN A 427 9.58 32.58 -16.17
CA ASN A 427 9.93 31.21 -15.78
C ASN A 427 10.17 30.29 -17.00
N LEU A 428 9.41 30.45 -18.08
CA LEU A 428 9.63 29.72 -19.34
C LEU A 428 10.97 30.06 -20.02
N LEU A 429 11.52 31.27 -19.77
CA LEU A 429 12.69 31.82 -20.44
C LEU A 429 13.92 31.96 -19.55
N ASP A 430 13.85 31.61 -18.25
CA ASP A 430 14.91 31.94 -17.31
C ASP A 430 16.17 31.09 -17.57
N ALA A 431 17.21 31.76 -18.05
CA ALA A 431 18.42 31.14 -18.58
C ALA A 431 19.43 30.75 -17.49
N GLU A 432 19.28 31.26 -16.26
CA GLU A 432 20.16 30.94 -15.13
C GLU A 432 19.69 29.69 -14.35
N GLY A 433 18.42 29.27 -14.51
CA GLY A 433 17.79 28.15 -13.79
C GLY A 433 17.36 26.95 -14.65
N GLY A 434 17.55 26.98 -15.97
CA GLY A 434 17.14 25.89 -16.86
C GLY A 434 15.70 25.99 -17.37
N GLY A 435 15.29 27.16 -17.89
CA GLY A 435 13.95 27.42 -18.41
C GLY A 435 13.40 26.37 -19.38
N LEU A 436 12.07 26.24 -19.40
CA LEU A 436 11.34 25.16 -20.08
C LEU A 436 11.41 25.19 -21.61
N LEU A 437 11.75 26.32 -22.24
CA LEU A 437 11.80 26.47 -23.70
C LEU A 437 13.23 26.58 -24.24
N ALA A 438 13.52 25.83 -25.31
CA ALA A 438 14.83 25.83 -25.98
C ALA A 438 15.13 27.14 -26.74
N THR A 439 14.11 27.94 -27.05
CA THR A 439 14.23 29.13 -27.91
C THR A 439 13.21 30.17 -27.50
N ARG A 440 13.59 31.46 -27.59
CA ARG A 440 12.65 32.58 -27.37
C ARG A 440 11.53 32.53 -28.39
N SER A 441 10.33 32.26 -27.91
CA SER A 441 9.08 32.30 -28.68
C SER A 441 8.26 33.52 -28.26
N LYS A 442 7.44 34.05 -29.17
CA LYS A 442 6.46 35.08 -28.80
C LYS A 442 5.35 34.41 -28.00
N THR A 443 4.93 35.07 -26.91
CA THR A 443 3.81 34.61 -26.10
C THR A 443 2.53 35.30 -26.57
N ARG A 444 1.47 34.53 -26.82
CA ARG A 444 0.12 35.01 -27.09
C ARG A 444 -0.79 34.63 -25.93
N VAL A 445 -1.54 35.57 -25.39
CA VAL A 445 -2.48 35.30 -24.31
C VAL A 445 -3.89 35.19 -24.87
N THR A 446 -4.61 34.13 -24.52
CA THR A 446 -5.99 33.86 -24.97
C THR A 446 -6.88 33.62 -23.77
N ARG A 447 -8.13 34.10 -23.84
CA ARG A 447 -9.13 33.88 -22.80
C ARG A 447 -9.89 32.59 -23.06
N ILE A 448 -10.06 31.76 -22.03
CA ILE A 448 -10.91 30.56 -22.07
C ILE A 448 -12.06 30.70 -21.05
N PRO A 449 -13.21 30.04 -21.28
CA PRO A 449 -14.29 29.97 -20.29
C PRO A 449 -13.83 29.36 -18.96
N VAL A 450 -14.59 29.62 -17.90
CA VAL A 450 -14.48 28.92 -16.61
C VAL A 450 -15.28 27.62 -16.64
N ASP A 451 -15.13 26.78 -15.62
CA ASP A 451 -15.75 25.47 -15.47
C ASP A 451 -15.29 24.48 -16.56
N HIS A 452 -13.98 24.35 -16.74
CA HIS A 452 -13.38 23.40 -17.67
C HIS A 452 -12.27 22.57 -17.03
N ASP A 453 -12.11 21.33 -17.53
CA ASP A 453 -11.10 20.40 -17.04
C ASP A 453 -10.02 20.16 -18.09
N VAL A 454 -8.77 20.11 -17.65
CA VAL A 454 -7.61 19.77 -18.48
C VAL A 454 -7.07 18.41 -18.04
N PHE A 455 -7.00 17.46 -18.98
CA PHE A 455 -6.59 16.08 -18.70
C PHE A 455 -5.06 15.92 -18.81
N THR A 456 -4.39 15.50 -17.73
CA THR A 456 -2.93 15.30 -17.64
C THR A 456 -2.51 13.83 -17.82
N PHE A 457 -3.37 13.00 -18.41
CA PHE A 457 -3.21 11.55 -18.58
C PHE A 457 -3.30 10.75 -17.28
N MET A 458 -2.46 11.04 -16.30
CA MET A 458 -2.43 10.42 -14.98
C MET A 458 -2.50 11.49 -13.87
N PRO A 459 -2.95 11.13 -12.66
CA PRO A 459 -2.79 11.98 -11.49
C PRO A 459 -1.31 12.25 -11.23
N ALA A 460 -0.96 13.44 -10.77
CA ALA A 460 0.42 13.76 -10.42
C ALA A 460 0.92 12.79 -9.33
N GLN A 461 2.09 12.19 -9.52
CA GLN A 461 2.64 11.25 -8.55
C GLN A 461 3.19 12.05 -7.35
N HIS A 462 2.90 11.57 -6.13
CA HIS A 462 3.60 12.03 -4.93
C HIS A 462 5.02 11.44 -4.97
N ASP A 463 6.00 12.23 -5.41
CA ASP A 463 7.36 11.98 -4.95
C ASP A 463 7.37 12.18 -3.43
N ALA A 464 7.96 11.23 -2.70
CA ALA A 464 8.02 11.25 -1.24
C ALA A 464 8.69 12.51 -0.65
N ASP A 465 9.29 13.35 -1.51
CA ASP A 465 9.98 14.59 -1.19
C ASP A 465 9.23 15.86 -1.64
N SER A 466 8.04 15.75 -2.26
CA SER A 466 7.24 16.88 -2.77
C SER A 466 5.87 16.97 -2.06
N GLU A 467 5.81 17.70 -0.94
CA GLU A 467 4.60 17.85 -0.10
C GLU A 467 3.61 18.95 -0.58
N SER A 468 3.81 19.53 -1.77
CA SER A 468 3.34 20.90 -2.07
C SER A 468 2.20 21.08 -3.11
N SER A 469 1.13 20.28 -3.13
CA SER A 469 -0.16 20.85 -3.57
C SER A 469 -1.40 20.14 -3.01
N THR A 470 -2.48 20.90 -2.85
CA THR A 470 -3.75 20.49 -2.24
C THR A 470 -4.75 19.90 -3.24
N ASP A 471 -4.37 19.80 -4.53
CA ASP A 471 -5.22 19.31 -5.62
C ASP A 471 -4.52 18.19 -6.44
N VAL A 472 -3.66 17.42 -5.78
CA VAL A 472 -2.72 16.45 -6.40
C VAL A 472 -3.37 15.14 -6.81
N THR A 473 -4.64 14.90 -6.49
CA THR A 473 -5.17 13.54 -6.61
C THR A 473 -5.86 13.26 -7.93
N SER A 474 -6.19 14.27 -8.74
CA SER A 474 -6.93 14.12 -10.00
C SER A 474 -6.02 14.24 -11.23
N ALA A 475 -6.29 13.44 -12.26
CA ALA A 475 -5.71 13.64 -13.60
C ALA A 475 -6.43 14.74 -14.40
N PHE A 476 -7.51 15.30 -13.83
CA PHE A 476 -8.24 16.43 -14.38
C PHE A 476 -7.95 17.64 -13.50
N VAL A 477 -7.32 18.64 -14.11
CA VAL A 477 -7.02 19.91 -13.46
C VAL A 477 -8.10 20.90 -13.82
N HIS A 478 -8.87 21.33 -12.83
CA HIS A 478 -10.00 22.22 -13.02
C HIS A 478 -9.54 23.67 -13.15
N ASP A 479 -10.07 24.37 -14.15
CA ASP A 479 -9.77 25.78 -14.45
C ASP A 479 -8.27 26.13 -14.44
N ALA A 480 -7.47 25.23 -15.01
CA ALA A 480 -6.02 25.43 -15.13
C ALA A 480 -5.66 26.55 -16.11
N ILE A 481 -4.55 27.23 -15.83
CA ILE A 481 -3.87 28.05 -16.84
C ILE A 481 -3.11 27.10 -17.76
N VAL A 482 -3.47 27.07 -19.04
CA VAL A 482 -2.83 26.16 -20.00
C VAL A 482 -1.77 26.88 -20.81
N VAL A 483 -0.54 26.41 -20.74
CA VAL A 483 0.58 26.86 -21.58
C VAL A 483 0.73 25.92 -22.77
N VAL A 484 0.31 26.37 -23.93
CA VAL A 484 0.41 25.60 -25.17
C VAL A 484 1.72 25.93 -25.88
N VAL A 485 2.61 24.95 -25.97
CA VAL A 485 3.91 25.06 -26.61
C VAL A 485 3.90 24.47 -28.04
N PRO A 486 4.61 25.08 -29.00
CA PRO A 486 4.83 24.46 -30.30
C PRO A 486 5.60 23.14 -30.16
N ASN A 487 5.27 22.17 -31.00
CA ASN A 487 6.00 20.92 -31.06
C ASN A 487 7.51 21.14 -31.31
N GLY A 488 8.36 20.47 -30.53
CA GLY A 488 9.82 20.56 -30.63
C GLY A 488 10.46 21.73 -29.85
N SER A 489 9.67 22.52 -29.13
CA SER A 489 10.15 23.78 -28.51
C SER A 489 10.65 23.65 -27.07
N LEU A 490 10.42 22.52 -26.39
CA LEU A 490 10.92 22.31 -25.03
C LEU A 490 12.46 22.26 -24.99
N ALA A 491 13.04 22.84 -23.93
CA ALA A 491 14.47 22.85 -23.66
C ALA A 491 15.00 21.45 -23.35
N SER A 492 14.24 20.73 -22.53
CA SER A 492 14.53 19.37 -22.12
C SER A 492 13.28 18.52 -22.28
N TYR A 493 13.43 17.36 -22.90
CA TYR A 493 12.41 16.31 -22.94
C TYR A 493 12.70 15.21 -21.91
N SER A 494 13.92 15.18 -21.35
CA SER A 494 14.34 14.19 -20.36
C SER A 494 13.86 14.52 -18.94
N SER A 495 13.27 15.70 -18.74
CA SER A 495 12.62 16.12 -17.48
C SER A 495 11.13 15.80 -17.45
N LEU A 496 10.55 15.34 -18.57
CA LEU A 496 9.16 14.88 -18.58
C LEU A 496 9.10 13.56 -17.81
N GLU A 497 8.17 13.47 -16.87
CA GLU A 497 7.93 12.23 -16.16
C GLU A 497 7.30 11.18 -17.09
N LYS A 498 7.39 9.89 -16.70
CA LYS A 498 7.01 8.74 -17.55
C LYS A 498 5.57 8.84 -18.07
N GLU A 499 4.68 9.54 -17.37
CA GLU A 499 3.24 9.59 -17.65
C GLU A 499 2.78 10.90 -18.29
N GLU A 500 3.68 11.86 -18.44
CA GLU A 500 3.37 13.20 -18.98
C GLU A 500 3.52 13.26 -20.50
N ALA A 501 4.10 12.21 -21.10
CA ALA A 501 4.37 12.11 -22.52
C ALA A 501 3.87 10.78 -23.11
N LEU A 502 2.92 10.86 -24.06
CA LEU A 502 2.35 9.70 -24.73
C LEU A 502 2.71 9.69 -26.22
N VAL A 503 3.19 8.56 -26.71
CA VAL A 503 3.37 8.33 -28.14
C VAL A 503 2.02 8.00 -28.78
N THR A 504 1.65 8.72 -29.83
CA THR A 504 0.36 8.51 -30.52
C THR A 504 0.37 7.35 -31.52
N ASP A 505 1.56 7.00 -32.03
CA ASP A 505 1.77 5.92 -33.01
C ASP A 505 2.92 5.00 -32.54
N PRO A 506 2.61 3.98 -31.72
CA PRO A 506 3.63 3.09 -31.16
C PRO A 506 4.35 2.25 -32.22
N ASP A 507 3.69 1.92 -33.34
CA ASP A 507 4.31 1.15 -34.42
C ASP A 507 5.42 1.95 -35.10
N THR A 508 5.20 3.25 -35.29
CA THR A 508 6.25 4.12 -35.85
C THR A 508 7.37 4.36 -34.84
N ALA A 509 7.06 4.52 -33.56
CA ALA A 509 8.12 4.61 -32.54
C ALA A 509 8.95 3.31 -32.45
N GLN A 510 8.33 2.13 -32.57
CA GLN A 510 9.04 0.85 -32.58
C GLN A 510 9.91 0.68 -33.84
N ARG A 511 9.43 1.12 -35.00
CA ARG A 511 10.25 1.19 -36.23
C ARG A 511 11.46 2.11 -36.06
N ASP A 512 11.27 3.29 -35.47
CA ASP A 512 12.38 4.21 -35.19
C ASP A 512 13.43 3.60 -34.26
N LEU A 513 13.02 2.81 -33.25
CA LEU A 513 13.97 2.11 -32.37
C LEU A 513 14.79 1.07 -33.13
N THR A 514 14.18 0.37 -34.09
CA THR A 514 14.89 -0.58 -34.96
C THR A 514 15.95 0.12 -35.81
N GLU A 515 15.66 1.34 -36.27
CA GLU A 515 16.57 2.17 -37.07
C GLU A 515 17.61 2.92 -36.22
N ASN A 516 17.38 3.08 -34.91
CA ASN A 516 18.27 3.80 -33.98
C ASN A 516 18.70 2.90 -32.81
N PRO A 517 19.67 1.99 -33.01
CA PRO A 517 20.14 1.07 -31.97
C PRO A 517 20.62 1.76 -30.68
N GLN A 518 21.11 3.00 -30.79
CA GLN A 518 21.59 3.80 -29.66
C GLN A 518 20.46 4.26 -28.71
N VAL A 519 19.23 4.35 -29.18
CA VAL A 519 18.05 4.67 -28.34
C VAL A 519 17.40 3.37 -27.85
N ALA A 520 17.34 2.35 -28.71
CA ALA A 520 16.76 1.04 -28.39
C ALA A 520 17.38 0.37 -27.16
N LYS A 521 18.66 0.65 -26.86
CA LYS A 521 19.33 0.13 -25.65
C LYS A 521 18.78 0.72 -24.32
N HIS A 522 18.21 1.93 -24.33
CA HIS A 522 17.71 2.60 -23.13
C HIS A 522 16.18 2.52 -22.99
N VAL A 523 15.46 2.21 -24.08
CA VAL A 523 14.02 1.97 -24.00
C VAL A 523 13.79 0.57 -23.44
N GLN A 524 13.11 0.49 -22.29
CA GLN A 524 12.71 -0.77 -21.67
C GLN A 524 11.47 -1.33 -22.33
N SER A 525 10.46 -0.48 -22.58
CA SER A 525 9.21 -0.89 -23.21
C SER A 525 8.43 0.30 -23.78
N ILE A 526 7.59 0.01 -24.77
CA ILE A 526 6.50 0.88 -25.24
C ILE A 526 5.21 0.13 -24.92
N VAL A 527 4.42 0.64 -23.98
CA VAL A 527 3.23 -0.04 -23.47
C VAL A 527 2.01 0.86 -23.68
N PRO A 528 0.87 0.32 -24.17
CA PRO A 528 -0.35 1.13 -24.28
C PRO A 528 -0.69 1.81 -22.96
N VAL A 529 -1.03 3.10 -22.99
CA VAL A 529 -1.25 3.90 -21.78
C VAL A 529 -2.36 3.32 -20.90
N LEU A 530 -3.41 2.80 -21.51
CA LEU A 530 -4.51 2.15 -20.79
C LEU A 530 -4.04 0.88 -20.04
N THR A 531 -3.15 0.12 -20.67
CA THR A 531 -2.52 -1.07 -20.10
C THR A 531 -1.64 -0.65 -18.92
N HIS A 532 -0.85 0.42 -19.05
CA HIS A 532 -0.07 0.98 -17.93
C HIS A 532 -0.96 1.41 -16.75
N ALA A 533 -1.95 2.27 -17.01
CA ALA A 533 -2.86 2.79 -15.99
C ALA A 533 -3.67 1.71 -15.26
N ARG A 534 -4.06 0.64 -15.95
CA ARG A 534 -4.72 -0.52 -15.33
C ARG A 534 -3.78 -1.30 -14.40
N GLY A 535 -2.50 -1.37 -14.73
CA GLY A 535 -1.47 -1.94 -13.87
C GLY A 535 -1.36 -1.16 -12.55
N GLU A 536 -1.23 0.16 -12.63
CA GLU A 536 -1.16 1.04 -11.45
C GLU A 536 -2.43 0.97 -10.60
N LEU A 537 -3.60 1.06 -11.23
CA LEU A 537 -4.87 0.94 -10.53
C LEU A 537 -4.99 -0.42 -9.82
N ASN A 538 -4.48 -1.50 -10.41
CA ASN A 538 -4.49 -2.82 -9.80
C ASN A 538 -3.54 -2.92 -8.60
N ALA A 539 -2.33 -2.36 -8.71
CA ALA A 539 -1.38 -2.26 -7.62
C ALA A 539 -2.01 -1.55 -6.42
N LYS A 540 -2.61 -0.36 -6.66
CA LYS A 540 -3.31 0.43 -5.64
C LYS A 540 -4.55 -0.25 -5.07
N ASN A 541 -5.34 -0.96 -5.89
CA ASN A 541 -6.47 -1.77 -5.40
C ASN A 541 -6.00 -2.91 -4.47
N THR A 542 -4.86 -3.52 -4.75
CA THR A 542 -4.31 -4.54 -3.86
C THR A 542 -3.84 -3.92 -2.56
N GLU A 543 -3.09 -2.84 -2.62
CA GLU A 543 -2.67 -2.09 -1.44
C GLU A 543 -3.88 -1.72 -0.57
N LEU A 544 -4.95 -1.22 -1.19
CA LEU A 544 -6.22 -0.89 -0.53
C LEU A 544 -6.84 -2.11 0.15
N ALA A 545 -6.86 -3.26 -0.52
CA ALA A 545 -7.39 -4.50 0.06
C ALA A 545 -6.56 -4.97 1.26
N THR A 546 -5.23 -4.87 1.20
CA THR A 546 -4.33 -5.25 2.31
C THR A 546 -4.51 -4.31 3.50
N LEU A 547 -4.64 -3.01 3.25
CA LEU A 547 -4.86 -2.00 4.27
C LEU A 547 -6.26 -2.13 4.91
N ALA A 548 -7.29 -2.42 4.11
CA ALA A 548 -8.63 -2.69 4.61
C ALA A 548 -8.64 -3.91 5.53
N MET A 549 -7.91 -4.97 5.18
CA MET A 549 -7.74 -6.15 6.04
C MET A 549 -7.05 -5.78 7.36
N ALA A 550 -5.97 -5.01 7.31
CA ALA A 550 -5.28 -4.48 8.50
C ALA A 550 -6.25 -3.71 9.41
N ASN A 551 -7.08 -2.87 8.80
CA ASN A 551 -8.05 -2.04 9.50
C ASN A 551 -9.15 -2.88 10.19
N ILE A 552 -9.62 -3.96 9.56
CA ILE A 552 -10.57 -4.89 10.19
C ILE A 552 -9.94 -5.60 11.40
N ILE A 553 -8.68 -6.03 11.29
CA ILE A 553 -7.95 -6.68 12.38
C ILE A 553 -7.79 -5.72 13.56
N ILE A 554 -7.34 -4.49 13.32
CA ILE A 554 -7.16 -3.51 14.40
C ILE A 554 -8.49 -3.12 15.06
N TRP A 555 -9.63 -3.15 14.35
CA TRP A 555 -10.93 -2.94 14.98
C TRP A 555 -11.28 -4.06 15.97
N ALA A 556 -10.95 -5.31 15.63
CA ALA A 556 -11.09 -6.41 16.58
C ALA A 556 -10.20 -6.19 17.83
N VAL A 557 -8.99 -5.66 17.66
CA VAL A 557 -8.11 -5.28 18.79
C VAL A 557 -8.76 -4.22 19.66
N VAL A 558 -9.29 -3.16 19.06
CA VAL A 558 -9.95 -2.06 19.79
C VAL A 558 -11.10 -2.60 20.64
N ILE A 559 -11.92 -3.50 20.10
CA ILE A 559 -13.00 -4.17 20.85
C ILE A 559 -12.43 -4.99 22.00
N MET A 560 -11.41 -5.82 21.76
CA MET A 560 -10.81 -6.68 22.78
C MET A 560 -10.13 -5.89 23.90
N ALA A 561 -9.36 -4.86 23.56
CA ALA A 561 -8.73 -3.96 24.52
C ALA A 561 -9.79 -3.23 25.34
N GLY A 562 -10.90 -2.82 24.71
CA GLY A 562 -12.06 -2.26 25.41
C GLY A 562 -12.72 -3.24 26.38
N ILE A 563 -12.87 -4.52 25.99
CA ILE A 563 -13.36 -5.58 26.87
C ILE A 563 -12.41 -5.76 28.07
N ALA A 564 -11.12 -5.83 27.81
CA ALA A 564 -10.08 -5.99 28.82
C ALA A 564 -10.10 -4.82 29.82
N ALA A 565 -10.03 -3.58 29.34
CA ALA A 565 -10.02 -2.38 30.17
C ALA A 565 -11.30 -2.27 31.03
N THR A 566 -12.46 -2.49 30.43
CA THR A 566 -13.76 -2.39 31.11
C THR A 566 -13.91 -3.48 32.18
N THR A 567 -13.58 -4.73 31.85
CA THR A 567 -13.67 -5.83 32.81
C THR A 567 -12.69 -5.64 33.96
N THR A 568 -11.45 -5.23 33.69
CA THR A 568 -10.44 -4.90 34.70
C THR A 568 -10.93 -3.80 35.64
N HIS A 569 -11.52 -2.73 35.10
CA HIS A 569 -12.02 -1.62 35.90
C HIS A 569 -13.17 -2.04 36.83
N VAL A 570 -14.14 -2.79 36.30
CA VAL A 570 -15.30 -3.28 37.06
C VAL A 570 -14.89 -4.30 38.12
N THR A 571 -13.92 -5.19 37.83
CA THR A 571 -13.42 -6.15 38.82
C THR A 571 -12.64 -5.45 39.94
N ARG A 572 -11.80 -4.46 39.61
CA ARG A 572 -11.08 -3.66 40.60
C ARG A 572 -12.02 -2.98 41.60
N HIS A 573 -13.15 -2.46 41.12
CA HIS A 573 -14.12 -1.74 41.95
C HIS A 573 -15.35 -2.58 42.28
N ARG A 574 -15.22 -3.91 42.38
CA ARG A 574 -16.35 -4.83 42.53
C ARG A 574 -17.20 -4.55 43.77
N MET A 575 -16.56 -4.34 44.93
CA MET A 575 -17.26 -4.06 46.19
C MET A 575 -17.97 -2.70 46.15
N ARG A 576 -17.30 -1.66 45.67
CA ARG A 576 -17.87 -0.33 45.45
C ARG A 576 -19.08 -0.38 44.52
N THR A 577 -18.98 -1.16 43.44
CA THR A 577 -20.07 -1.36 42.48
C THR A 577 -21.27 -2.01 43.16
N PHE A 578 -21.06 -3.09 43.93
CA PHE A 578 -22.13 -3.78 44.63
C PHE A 578 -22.84 -2.88 45.65
N ILE A 579 -22.09 -2.23 46.56
CA ILE A 579 -22.64 -1.38 47.62
C ILE A 579 -23.45 -0.22 47.02
N ARG A 580 -22.91 0.47 46.01
CA ARG A 580 -23.61 1.58 45.36
C ARG A 580 -24.89 1.13 44.66
N THR A 581 -24.86 -0.03 44.00
CA THR A 581 -26.05 -0.56 43.32
C THR A 581 -27.13 -0.96 44.32
N MET A 582 -26.77 -1.57 45.46
CA MET A 582 -27.74 -1.87 46.52
C MET A 582 -28.34 -0.60 47.13
N ASN A 583 -27.56 0.48 47.22
CA ASN A 583 -28.02 1.79 47.67
C ASN A 583 -28.82 2.57 46.60
N GLY A 584 -29.22 1.94 45.49
CA GLY A 584 -30.05 2.54 44.45
C GLY A 584 -29.32 3.48 43.48
N TRP A 585 -27.99 3.52 43.49
CA TRP A 585 -27.23 4.37 42.57
C TRP A 585 -27.31 3.82 41.14
N ARG A 586 -27.41 4.73 40.17
CA ARG A 586 -27.40 4.36 38.75
C ARG A 586 -26.01 3.85 38.32
N ALA A 587 -26.00 3.02 37.28
CA ALA A 587 -24.75 2.49 36.70
C ALA A 587 -23.82 3.60 36.19
N THR A 588 -24.39 4.68 35.62
CA THR A 588 -23.64 5.86 35.14
C THR A 588 -22.89 6.57 36.26
N THR A 589 -23.55 6.82 37.39
CA THR A 589 -22.93 7.40 38.60
C THR A 589 -21.91 6.47 39.26
N THR A 590 -22.07 5.16 39.10
CA THR A 590 -21.15 4.17 39.67
C THR A 590 -19.83 4.13 38.91
N HIS A 591 -19.86 4.24 37.59
CA HIS A 591 -18.71 4.14 36.68
C HIS A 591 -18.34 5.47 36.01
N ARG A 592 -18.64 6.62 36.63
CA ARG A 592 -18.44 7.95 36.02
C ARG A 592 -17.01 8.18 35.50
N ASP A 593 -16.00 7.71 36.24
CA ASP A 593 -14.59 7.97 35.92
C ASP A 593 -14.21 7.23 34.63
N LEU A 594 -14.75 6.02 34.44
CA LEU A 594 -14.63 5.23 33.22
C LEU A 594 -15.33 5.92 32.03
N ILE A 595 -16.55 6.40 32.24
CA ILE A 595 -17.34 7.08 31.21
C ILE A 595 -16.63 8.36 30.74
N ILE A 596 -16.00 9.10 31.64
CA ILE A 596 -15.22 10.31 31.29
C ILE A 596 -14.02 9.94 30.40
N ILE A 597 -13.28 8.88 30.74
CA ILE A 597 -12.14 8.43 29.92
C ILE A 597 -12.60 8.00 28.52
N GLU A 598 -13.68 7.23 28.43
CA GLU A 598 -14.25 6.80 27.15
C GLU A 598 -14.82 7.97 26.35
N ALA A 599 -15.44 8.95 27.01
CA ALA A 599 -15.91 10.16 26.35
C ALA A 599 -14.75 10.99 25.81
N ALA A 600 -13.64 11.12 26.56
CA ALA A 600 -12.44 11.80 26.09
C ALA A 600 -11.82 11.08 24.87
N LEU A 601 -11.79 9.74 24.89
CA LEU A 601 -11.32 8.93 23.76
C LEU A 601 -12.22 9.11 22.53
N LEU A 602 -13.54 9.16 22.72
CA LEU A 602 -14.50 9.42 21.65
C LEU A 602 -14.31 10.83 21.05
N VAL A 603 -14.09 11.85 21.87
CA VAL A 603 -13.78 13.21 21.41
C VAL A 603 -12.49 13.20 20.60
N ALA A 604 -11.44 12.52 21.07
CA ALA A 604 -10.17 12.41 20.34
C ALA A 604 -10.36 11.73 18.96
N ILE A 605 -11.17 10.66 18.89
CA ILE A 605 -11.52 9.99 17.63
C ILE A 605 -12.24 10.96 16.68
N MET A 606 -13.26 11.68 17.17
CA MET A 606 -14.04 12.60 16.35
C MET A 606 -13.24 13.83 15.90
N CYS A 607 -12.28 14.29 16.69
CA CYS A 607 -11.42 15.42 16.35
C CYS A 607 -10.23 15.03 15.46
N TRP A 608 -9.90 13.75 15.30
CA TRP A 608 -8.71 13.29 14.60
C TRP A 608 -8.60 13.82 13.16
N LEU A 609 -9.57 13.48 12.30
CA LEU A 609 -9.56 13.88 10.88
C LEU A 609 -9.50 15.41 10.67
N PRO A 610 -10.32 16.24 11.36
CA PRO A 610 -10.19 17.69 11.27
C PRO A 610 -8.80 18.19 11.70
N THR A 611 -8.23 17.62 12.75
CA THR A 611 -6.90 18.04 13.23
C THR A 611 -5.78 17.62 12.29
N SER A 612 -5.83 16.42 11.71
CA SER A 612 -4.82 15.97 10.76
C SER A 612 -4.87 16.81 9.48
N ALA A 613 -6.06 17.09 8.95
CA ALA A 613 -6.22 17.96 7.79
C ALA A 613 -5.68 19.37 8.05
N LEU A 614 -5.94 19.94 9.24
CA LEU A 614 -5.42 21.25 9.62
C LEU A 614 -3.88 21.25 9.80
N ILE A 615 -3.31 20.17 10.34
CA ILE A 615 -1.86 20.03 10.53
C ILE A 615 -1.17 19.98 9.16
N HIS A 616 -1.67 19.16 8.23
CA HIS A 616 -1.10 19.08 6.89
C HIS A 616 -1.19 20.41 6.13
N ALA A 617 -2.35 21.07 6.16
CA ALA A 617 -2.52 22.39 5.55
C ALA A 617 -1.52 23.44 6.12
N ARG A 618 -1.20 23.36 7.42
CA ARG A 618 -0.21 24.23 8.05
C ARG A 618 1.23 23.90 7.66
N GLN A 619 1.57 22.62 7.56
CA GLN A 619 2.90 22.19 7.12
C GLN A 619 3.18 22.68 5.71
N GLN A 620 2.22 22.49 4.80
CA GLN A 620 2.31 23.03 3.44
C GLN A 620 2.49 24.54 3.44
N ALA A 621 1.68 25.28 4.19
CA ALA A 621 1.84 26.74 4.28
C ALA A 621 3.23 27.15 4.81
N GLN A 622 3.86 26.35 5.68
CA GLN A 622 5.22 26.62 6.16
C GLN A 622 6.28 26.37 5.07
N GLU A 623 6.13 25.33 4.26
CA GLU A 623 7.04 25.06 3.15
C GLU A 623 6.98 26.15 2.09
N PHE A 624 5.77 26.57 1.71
CA PHE A 624 5.56 27.70 0.81
C PHE A 624 6.17 29.00 1.37
N ALA A 625 6.02 29.25 2.68
CA ALA A 625 6.66 30.39 3.33
C ALA A 625 8.20 30.30 3.31
N MET A 626 8.77 29.10 3.50
CA MET A 626 10.22 28.87 3.44
C MET A 626 10.77 29.04 2.02
N ALA A 627 9.98 28.72 1.00
CA ALA A 627 10.29 28.96 -0.40
C ALA A 627 10.03 30.42 -0.85
N GLY A 628 9.61 31.31 0.05
CA GLY A 628 9.37 32.73 -0.24
C GLY A 628 8.06 33.02 -0.99
N MET A 629 7.13 32.07 -1.01
CA MET A 629 5.84 32.17 -1.70
C MET A 629 4.74 32.71 -0.78
N ALA A 630 3.70 33.34 -1.36
CA ALA A 630 2.57 33.88 -0.61
C ALA A 630 1.66 32.76 -0.07
N THR A 631 1.24 32.85 1.19
CA THR A 631 0.50 31.79 1.90
C THR A 631 -0.94 32.15 2.25
N ALA A 632 -1.39 33.36 1.90
CA ALA A 632 -2.62 33.95 2.42
C ALA A 632 -3.92 33.33 1.87
N ASP A 633 -3.87 32.68 0.71
CA ASP A 633 -5.06 32.25 -0.05
C ASP A 633 -5.14 30.73 -0.29
N MET A 634 -4.40 29.92 0.47
CA MET A 634 -4.48 28.45 0.34
C MET A 634 -5.90 27.96 0.72
N PRO A 635 -6.61 27.24 -0.18
CA PRO A 635 -7.96 26.78 0.09
C PRO A 635 -7.99 25.83 1.28
N ALA A 636 -9.02 25.96 2.13
CA ALA A 636 -9.20 25.04 3.24
C ALA A 636 -9.49 23.63 2.70
N PRO A 637 -8.91 22.56 3.29
CA PRO A 637 -9.12 21.21 2.81
C PRO A 637 -10.61 20.84 2.85
N HIS A 638 -11.18 20.53 1.68
CA HIS A 638 -12.56 20.11 1.54
C HIS A 638 -12.71 18.63 1.96
N LEU A 639 -13.10 18.38 3.21
CA LEU A 639 -13.45 17.04 3.68
C LEU A 639 -14.90 16.73 3.27
N ALA A 640 -15.10 15.71 2.43
CA ALA A 640 -16.42 15.22 2.09
C ALA A 640 -17.06 14.49 3.28
N ALA A 641 -18.40 14.48 3.35
CA ALA A 641 -19.12 13.79 4.42
C ALA A 641 -18.79 12.28 4.50
N LEU A 642 -18.43 11.67 3.37
CA LEU A 642 -18.07 10.25 3.29
C LEU A 642 -16.69 9.96 3.91
N ASP A 643 -15.80 10.94 3.97
CA ASP A 643 -14.44 10.79 4.52
C ASP A 643 -14.47 10.57 6.03
N PHE A 644 -15.57 10.96 6.68
CA PHE A 644 -15.81 10.70 8.10
C PHE A 644 -16.29 9.27 8.39
N ALA A 645 -16.61 8.45 7.38
CA ALA A 645 -17.16 7.12 7.60
C ALA A 645 -16.27 6.21 8.47
N PRO A 646 -14.95 6.10 8.27
CA PRO A 646 -14.09 5.26 9.12
C PRO A 646 -14.07 5.73 10.58
N VAL A 647 -14.04 7.06 10.80
CA VAL A 647 -14.09 7.66 12.14
C VAL A 647 -15.43 7.39 12.82
N LEU A 648 -16.53 7.54 12.09
CA LEU A 648 -17.88 7.27 12.59
C LEU A 648 -18.05 5.80 12.96
N ILE A 649 -17.57 4.88 12.12
CA ILE A 649 -17.68 3.45 12.42
C ILE A 649 -16.77 3.08 13.60
N LEU A 650 -15.54 3.60 13.67
CA LEU A 650 -14.65 3.39 14.81
C LEU A 650 -15.26 3.94 16.10
N ALA A 651 -15.89 5.11 16.06
CA ALA A 651 -16.63 5.71 17.16
C ALA A 651 -17.81 4.83 17.61
N LEU A 652 -18.57 4.26 16.67
CA LEU A 652 -19.67 3.33 16.95
C LEU A 652 -19.17 2.03 17.57
N VAL A 653 -18.10 1.45 17.02
CA VAL A 653 -17.50 0.19 17.51
C VAL A 653 -16.93 0.37 18.91
N THR A 654 -16.19 1.45 19.16
CA THR A 654 -15.61 1.76 20.47
C THR A 654 -16.68 2.02 21.52
N THR A 655 -17.65 2.89 21.22
CA THR A 655 -18.69 3.29 22.16
C THR A 655 -19.70 2.16 22.40
N GLY A 656 -20.16 1.51 21.33
CA GLY A 656 -21.08 0.37 21.41
C GLY A 656 -20.46 -0.82 22.14
N GLY A 657 -19.22 -1.19 21.79
CA GLY A 657 -18.48 -2.26 22.46
C GLY A 657 -18.26 -1.98 23.94
N PHE A 658 -17.94 -0.73 24.29
CA PHE A 658 -17.82 -0.29 25.68
C PHE A 658 -19.14 -0.44 26.45
N ILE A 659 -20.25 0.11 25.94
CA ILE A 659 -21.56 0.07 26.62
C ILE A 659 -22.02 -1.37 26.85
N VAL A 660 -21.89 -2.24 25.83
CA VAL A 660 -22.26 -3.65 25.92
C VAL A 660 -21.42 -4.36 26.99
N THR A 661 -20.10 -4.18 26.96
CA THR A 661 -19.19 -4.82 27.92
C THR A 661 -19.44 -4.33 29.33
N LEU A 662 -19.61 -3.02 29.53
CA LEU A 662 -19.87 -2.43 30.84
C LEU A 662 -21.17 -3.00 31.43
N THR A 663 -22.21 -3.10 30.61
CA THR A 663 -23.51 -3.66 31.03
C THR A 663 -23.39 -5.12 31.44
N ILE A 664 -22.69 -5.95 30.66
CA ILE A 664 -22.48 -7.37 30.96
C ILE A 664 -21.65 -7.53 32.23
N ALA A 665 -20.54 -6.79 32.36
CA ALA A 665 -19.65 -6.86 33.52
C ALA A 665 -20.38 -6.41 34.80
N HIS A 666 -21.12 -5.30 34.74
CA HIS A 666 -21.91 -4.79 35.86
C HIS A 666 -22.99 -5.79 36.31
N ARG A 667 -23.78 -6.33 35.38
CA ARG A 667 -24.80 -7.36 35.69
C ARG A 667 -24.18 -8.63 36.27
N THR A 668 -23.00 -9.03 35.78
CA THR A 668 -22.30 -10.22 36.28
C THR A 668 -21.83 -10.04 37.72
N VAL A 669 -21.35 -8.84 38.09
CA VAL A 669 -20.99 -8.52 39.47
C VAL A 669 -22.20 -8.64 40.40
N ILE A 670 -23.34 -8.05 40.01
CA ILE A 670 -24.58 -8.06 40.80
C ILE A 670 -25.09 -9.49 40.99
N ARG A 671 -25.19 -10.27 39.89
CA ARG A 671 -25.68 -11.66 39.95
C ARG A 671 -24.79 -12.55 40.81
N ASN A 672 -23.47 -12.38 40.72
CA ASN A 672 -22.54 -13.19 41.51
C ASN A 672 -22.53 -12.79 42.99
N ALA A 673 -22.89 -11.55 43.33
CA ALA A 673 -23.05 -11.13 44.71
C ALA A 673 -24.35 -11.69 45.33
N HIS A 674 -25.45 -11.72 44.57
CA HIS A 674 -26.72 -12.34 45.01
C HIS A 674 -26.65 -13.86 45.22
N ARG A 675 -25.73 -14.57 44.55
CA ARG A 675 -25.57 -16.03 44.70
C ARG A 675 -24.62 -16.44 45.82
N GLY A 676 -23.88 -15.48 46.39
CA GLY A 676 -22.96 -15.71 47.52
C GLY A 676 -23.52 -15.26 48.86
N LEU A 677 -24.67 -14.58 48.84
CA LEU A 677 -25.63 -14.45 49.94
C LEU A 677 -26.58 -15.64 49.87
#